data_AF-A0A363T682-F1
#
_entry.id   AF-A0A363T682-F1
#
_cell.length_a   1.000
_cell.length_b   1.000
_cell.length_c   1.000
_cell.angle_alpha   90.00
_cell.angle_beta   90.00
_cell.angle_gamma   90.00
#
_symmetry.space_group_name_H-M   'P 1'
#
loop_
_entity.id
_entity.type
_entity.pdbx_description
1 polymer ?
#
loop_
_entity_poly.entity_id
_entity_poly.type
_entity_poly.pdbx_seq_one_letter_code
_entity_poly.pdbx_strand_id
1 'polypeptide(L)'
;MPTYFTPSFEFHISRQSRDYYQFDQLIFGQANNVIFADFHAARLFSLKMNQKKDLLNFPEKVVRAGQINAMGLIDEILHMVVQLFRQQVNPQVMQEALDWVGGMLGKEEVDQILVHFVQEFPTVEVYRTAISAQAYLEGATNGISNRQIALEELLLLWLANANPAFSPFRELFNDSQLAKDTAYEKLIPLMHAFFETQPPFGPDNQNLIDMLRAPAIQAPHSLTAQLEYIRQHWGAMLGKFLFRLLGSLDLIKEEEKAAFLGPGPARVVEFTGMEIEPERYSTDKDWMPSLVLIAKNAYVWLDQLSKAYQRPIQTLAQIPDEELDKLANFGFTGLWLIGLWERSAASKRIKQLRGNPEAVASAYSLYDYQLAADLGGDEAYQNLHQRAWRRGIRLASDMVPNHMGIDSRWVIEHPDWFISQDYSPFPSYSFNGSNLSWDQRVGIYVEDHYFNNTDAAVVFKRVDFWSGQEKYIYHGNDGTSMPWNDTAQLDYLNPQVREAVIQTILHVARKFPVIRFDAAMTLAKKHYQRLWFPEPGTGGAIPSRAEHSLTKEQFDAAMPIEFWREVVDRVAQEVPDTLLLAEAFWLMEGYFVRTLGMHRVYNSAFMNMLRDEKNAEYRLVMKNTLEFDPEILKRYVNFMNNPDERTAVDQFGKEDKYFGICTMMVTLPGLPMFGHGQVEGYTEKYGMEYRRAYWDEKPNEYLVDRHRRQIFSLLKKRYLFSQVQDFLLYDFYSPEGYVNEDVFAYSNRAGDERALVVYHNKFATARGWIRISAAYSVKTDGGDHMLLQKRLGEGLGVADDANIYCIFRDPINNHEYIRNARELHEKGLFIELEAYKCQVFIGFREVVDNEWHQYGNLAAYLNGRGVPSMDDAMKELFLQPIHTAYRELVNAGFFRWVITNRALLPAGQVAGDKPAAAQAQLLQEAHTKTTRLLEEVSRITHASGDIGSITAALQAYLQAILDLPIYQEKHPALNARKFQPVIKYLHAGNIRTSPWKNGDAYAWSVLLGWLYTSYLGKCISEEGYEEVSRSWIDEWMLNKILVSTLTDLGLDERSNWRAVTLLKLVTTHHAWWQKVGVVKQKAPGSPAYQLLTALLSDSDALGFLGVNRYQDVLWFNKEAFEDLMWWLFVIATVEISVAGALTGDIGKLILAIHEQITSLLASAQTSGFKLEKLLELVK
;
A
#
# COMPACT_ATOMS: atom_id res chain seq x y z
N MET A 1 22.57 -54.81 24.32
CA MET A 1 22.52 -54.13 25.63
C MET A 1 21.93 -55.10 26.62
N PRO A 2 22.58 -55.44 27.74
CA PRO A 2 21.94 -56.27 28.76
C PRO A 2 20.72 -55.51 29.28
N THR A 3 19.57 -56.18 29.35
CA THR A 3 18.36 -55.69 30.00
C THR A 3 18.63 -55.59 31.50
N TYR A 4 18.98 -54.39 31.96
CA TYR A 4 19.19 -54.09 33.38
C TYR A 4 17.84 -53.81 34.05
N PHE A 5 17.57 -54.51 35.15
CA PHE A 5 16.37 -54.36 35.95
C PHE A 5 16.31 -52.95 36.54
N THR A 6 15.26 -52.19 36.18
CA THR A 6 14.98 -50.87 36.76
C THR A 6 14.03 -51.08 37.93
N PRO A 7 14.36 -50.64 39.17
CA PRO A 7 13.37 -50.63 40.25
C PRO A 7 12.15 -49.81 39.87
N SER A 8 10.97 -50.25 40.30
CA SER A 8 9.70 -49.55 40.06
C SER A 8 9.45 -48.63 41.26
N PHE A 9 9.38 -47.33 41.03
CA PHE A 9 9.08 -46.30 42.04
C PHE A 9 7.72 -45.66 41.75
N GLU A 10 6.97 -45.26 42.79
CA GLU A 10 5.63 -44.65 42.68
C GLU A 10 5.65 -43.23 43.26
N PHE A 11 5.05 -42.24 42.58
CA PHE A 11 4.92 -40.89 43.16
C PHE A 11 4.17 -40.93 44.49
N HIS A 12 4.78 -40.36 45.51
CA HIS A 12 4.22 -40.34 46.86
C HIS A 12 3.10 -39.33 47.01
N ILE A 13 1.90 -39.80 46.68
CA ILE A 13 0.66 -39.10 47.02
C ILE A 13 0.05 -39.75 48.25
N SER A 14 -0.21 -38.92 49.27
CA SER A 14 -0.80 -39.35 50.53
C SER A 14 -2.12 -40.09 50.30
N ARG A 15 -2.37 -41.12 51.12
CA ARG A 15 -3.63 -41.85 51.15
C ARG A 15 -4.83 -40.89 51.25
N GLN A 16 -4.71 -39.88 52.10
CA GLN A 16 -5.75 -38.86 52.30
C GLN A 16 -6.05 -38.08 51.00
N SER A 17 -5.03 -37.69 50.24
CA SER A 17 -5.24 -37.00 48.95
C SER A 17 -5.81 -37.93 47.89
N ARG A 18 -5.35 -39.19 47.83
CA ARG A 18 -5.90 -40.20 46.92
C ARG A 18 -7.40 -40.41 47.18
N ASP A 19 -7.81 -40.49 48.44
CA ASP A 19 -9.21 -40.63 48.87
C ASP A 19 -10.05 -39.37 48.57
N TYR A 20 -9.52 -38.18 48.86
CA TYR A 20 -10.24 -36.91 48.72
C TYR A 20 -10.51 -36.52 47.26
N TYR A 21 -9.49 -36.63 46.41
CA TYR A 21 -9.58 -36.24 44.99
C TYR A 21 -10.05 -37.36 44.07
N GLN A 22 -10.04 -38.62 44.54
CA GLN A 22 -10.44 -39.80 43.77
C GLN A 22 -9.69 -39.90 42.43
N PHE A 23 -8.35 -39.85 42.49
CA PHE A 23 -7.50 -40.00 41.31
C PHE A 23 -7.64 -41.39 40.69
N ASP A 24 -7.49 -41.46 39.36
CA ASP A 24 -7.50 -42.75 38.66
C ASP A 24 -6.26 -43.57 39.05
N GLN A 25 -6.47 -44.82 39.45
CA GLN A 25 -5.42 -45.71 39.92
C GLN A 25 -4.44 -46.13 38.80
N LEU A 26 -4.85 -46.00 37.53
CA LEU A 26 -3.99 -46.23 36.37
C LEU A 26 -2.83 -45.23 36.30
N ILE A 27 -2.96 -44.04 36.90
CA ILE A 27 -1.91 -43.02 36.96
C ILE A 27 -0.76 -43.46 37.90
N PHE A 28 -1.00 -44.47 38.74
CA PHE A 28 -0.06 -44.96 39.76
C PHE A 28 0.48 -46.37 39.47
N GLY A 29 0.12 -47.01 38.35
CA GLY A 29 0.34 -48.45 38.14
C GLY A 29 1.08 -48.86 36.85
N GLN A 30 2.00 -49.82 37.03
CA GLN A 30 2.72 -50.71 36.08
C GLN A 30 4.05 -50.24 35.42
N ALA A 31 5.15 -50.71 36.04
CA ALA A 31 6.29 -51.39 35.41
C ALA A 31 7.03 -50.69 34.24
N ASN A 32 7.18 -49.36 34.29
CA ASN A 32 8.29 -48.57 33.74
C ASN A 32 8.05 -47.07 34.07
N ASN A 33 8.58 -46.56 35.18
CA ASN A 33 8.60 -45.13 35.59
C ASN A 33 7.53 -44.22 34.93
N VAL A 34 6.29 -44.25 35.41
CA VAL A 34 5.26 -43.30 34.95
C VAL A 34 4.62 -42.61 36.13
N ILE A 35 4.68 -41.27 36.14
CA ILE A 35 3.75 -40.45 36.93
C ILE A 35 3.14 -39.36 36.04
N PHE A 36 3.92 -38.65 35.21
CA PHE A 36 3.37 -37.66 34.26
C PHE A 36 4.12 -37.58 32.93
N ALA A 37 4.53 -38.71 32.33
CA ALA A 37 5.02 -38.70 30.95
C ALA A 37 3.95 -38.24 29.93
N ASP A 38 2.68 -38.44 30.28
CA ASP A 38 1.52 -38.08 29.49
C ASP A 38 0.91 -36.75 29.96
N PHE A 39 0.93 -35.73 29.09
CA PHE A 39 0.35 -34.42 29.38
C PHE A 39 -1.17 -34.50 29.60
N HIS A 40 -1.85 -35.45 28.97
CA HIS A 40 -3.27 -35.68 29.20
C HIS A 40 -3.54 -36.13 30.65
N ALA A 41 -2.73 -37.05 31.18
CA ALA A 41 -2.82 -37.47 32.57
C ALA A 41 -2.60 -36.30 33.55
N ALA A 42 -1.64 -35.40 33.27
CA ALA A 42 -1.42 -34.20 34.08
C ALA A 42 -2.62 -33.22 34.04
N ARG A 43 -3.27 -33.07 32.87
CA ARG A 43 -4.50 -32.27 32.72
C ARG A 43 -5.68 -32.88 33.48
N LEU A 44 -5.84 -34.21 33.46
CA LEU A 44 -6.87 -34.91 34.23
C LEU A 44 -6.63 -34.78 35.76
N PHE A 45 -5.37 -34.91 36.18
CA PHE A 45 -4.98 -34.77 37.58
C PHE A 45 -5.28 -33.36 38.12
N SER A 46 -4.84 -32.32 37.39
CA SER A 46 -5.12 -30.93 37.74
C SER A 46 -6.62 -30.61 37.72
N LEU A 47 -7.38 -31.13 36.75
CA LEU A 47 -8.84 -30.98 36.71
C LEU A 47 -9.51 -31.54 37.98
N LYS A 48 -9.16 -32.76 38.41
CA LYS A 48 -9.71 -33.39 39.62
C LYS A 48 -9.43 -32.55 40.88
N MET A 49 -8.24 -31.97 40.98
CA MET A 49 -7.91 -31.06 42.07
C MET A 49 -8.75 -29.77 42.01
N ASN A 50 -8.81 -29.14 40.85
CA ASN A 50 -9.51 -27.87 40.64
C ASN A 50 -11.03 -27.99 40.85
N GLN A 51 -11.64 -29.14 40.52
CA GLN A 51 -13.07 -29.40 40.77
C GLN A 51 -13.47 -29.39 42.25
N LYS A 52 -12.52 -29.60 43.17
CA LYS A 52 -12.76 -29.59 44.62
C LYS A 52 -12.31 -28.26 45.27
N LYS A 53 -11.73 -27.33 44.51
CA LYS A 53 -11.25 -26.02 44.99
C LYS A 53 -12.26 -24.92 44.66
N ASP A 54 -12.40 -23.95 45.56
CA ASP A 54 -13.20 -22.74 45.32
C ASP A 54 -12.40 -21.72 44.50
N LEU A 55 -12.37 -21.92 43.18
CA LEU A 55 -11.65 -21.05 42.25
C LEU A 55 -12.42 -19.78 41.87
N LEU A 56 -13.72 -19.70 42.22
CA LEU A 56 -14.54 -18.51 41.98
C LEU A 56 -14.14 -17.37 42.89
N ASN A 57 -13.88 -17.66 44.17
CA ASN A 57 -13.43 -16.66 45.14
C ASN A 57 -11.91 -16.57 45.26
N PHE A 58 -11.18 -17.62 44.86
CA PHE A 58 -9.72 -17.72 44.98
C PHE A 58 -9.08 -18.26 43.69
N PRO A 59 -9.11 -17.50 42.58
CA PRO A 59 -8.56 -17.94 41.29
C PRO A 59 -7.05 -18.22 41.35
N GLU A 60 -6.32 -17.61 42.28
CA GLU A 60 -4.90 -17.85 42.52
C GLU A 60 -4.58 -19.26 43.03
N LYS A 61 -5.58 -20.03 43.48
CA LYS A 61 -5.42 -21.43 43.94
C LYS A 61 -5.49 -22.45 42.80
N VAL A 62 -5.63 -22.00 41.55
CA VAL A 62 -5.71 -22.89 40.38
C VAL A 62 -4.44 -23.71 40.25
N VAL A 63 -4.61 -25.02 40.13
CA VAL A 63 -3.53 -25.97 39.84
C VAL A 63 -3.38 -26.09 38.34
N ARG A 64 -2.19 -25.81 37.81
CA ARG A 64 -1.91 -25.93 36.36
C ARG A 64 -1.30 -27.28 36.02
N ALA A 65 -1.57 -27.81 34.82
CA ALA A 65 -1.10 -29.13 34.43
C ALA A 65 0.42 -29.15 34.22
N GLY A 66 0.99 -28.06 33.70
CA GLY A 66 2.43 -27.89 33.54
C GLY A 66 3.19 -27.93 34.87
N GLN A 67 2.60 -27.39 35.94
CA GLN A 67 3.21 -27.45 37.28
C GLN A 67 3.20 -28.88 37.86
N ILE A 68 2.11 -29.62 37.67
CA ILE A 68 2.01 -31.03 38.09
C ILE A 68 3.00 -31.91 37.31
N ASN A 69 3.06 -31.72 35.99
CA ASN A 69 4.01 -32.43 35.13
C ASN A 69 5.47 -32.12 35.52
N ALA A 70 5.80 -30.85 35.78
CA ALA A 70 7.13 -30.44 36.21
C ALA A 70 7.52 -31.03 37.56
N MET A 71 6.59 -31.04 38.52
CA MET A 71 6.80 -31.63 39.85
C MET A 71 7.13 -33.13 39.75
N GLY A 72 6.33 -33.90 39.00
CA GLY A 72 6.60 -35.32 38.81
C GLY A 72 7.86 -35.58 37.98
N LEU A 73 8.19 -34.73 37.01
CA LEU A 73 9.43 -34.88 36.25
C LEU A 73 10.67 -34.61 37.12
N ILE A 74 10.63 -33.61 38.00
CA ILE A 74 11.72 -33.35 38.96
C ILE A 74 11.95 -34.61 39.80
N ASP A 75 10.88 -35.16 40.38
CA ASP A 75 10.93 -36.39 41.18
C ASP A 75 11.54 -37.58 40.42
N GLU A 76 11.11 -37.82 39.18
CA GLU A 76 11.68 -38.87 38.33
C GLU A 76 13.18 -38.67 38.03
N ILE A 77 13.61 -37.41 37.83
CA ILE A 77 15.02 -37.10 37.61
C ILE A 77 15.82 -37.33 38.90
N LEU A 78 15.27 -37.01 40.07
CA LEU A 78 15.92 -37.26 41.36
C LEU A 78 16.15 -38.77 41.59
N HIS A 79 15.15 -39.61 41.32
CA HIS A 79 15.32 -41.07 41.32
C HIS A 79 16.41 -41.55 40.37
N MET A 80 16.45 -41.00 39.15
CA MET A 80 17.50 -41.36 38.20
C MET A 80 18.90 -40.99 38.75
N VAL A 81 19.04 -39.82 39.37
CA VAL A 81 20.32 -39.40 39.97
C VAL A 81 20.75 -40.39 41.06
N VAL A 82 19.83 -40.82 41.93
CA VAL A 82 20.09 -41.87 42.94
C VAL A 82 20.49 -43.19 42.28
N GLN A 83 19.79 -43.59 41.21
CA GLN A 83 20.11 -44.80 40.47
C GLN A 83 21.49 -44.74 39.80
N LEU A 84 21.86 -43.61 39.18
CA LEU A 84 23.17 -43.41 38.58
C LEU A 84 24.27 -43.45 39.63
N PHE A 85 24.04 -42.89 40.82
CA PHE A 85 24.95 -43.01 41.96
C PHE A 85 25.15 -44.48 42.36
N ARG A 86 24.06 -45.26 42.47
CA ARG A 86 24.13 -46.70 42.75
C ARG A 86 24.93 -47.47 41.70
N GLN A 87 24.79 -47.11 40.43
CA GLN A 87 25.46 -47.80 39.33
C GLN A 87 26.94 -47.43 39.19
N GLN A 88 27.28 -46.16 39.38
CA GLN A 88 28.63 -45.64 39.08
C GLN A 88 29.53 -45.56 40.31
N VAL A 89 28.95 -45.41 41.51
CA VAL A 89 29.71 -45.16 42.74
C VAL A 89 29.60 -46.35 43.70
N ASN A 90 28.40 -46.69 44.16
CA ASN A 90 28.22 -47.75 45.17
C ASN A 90 26.86 -48.50 45.01
N PRO A 91 26.87 -49.75 44.51
CA PRO A 91 25.65 -50.55 44.33
C PRO A 91 24.90 -50.91 45.62
N GLN A 92 25.58 -50.94 46.76
CA GLN A 92 25.01 -51.31 48.07
C GLN A 92 24.65 -50.10 48.94
N VAL A 93 24.78 -48.87 48.42
CA VAL A 93 24.64 -47.63 49.20
C VAL A 93 23.33 -47.52 49.99
N MET A 94 22.19 -47.97 49.44
CA MET A 94 20.90 -47.90 50.14
C MET A 94 20.77 -48.95 51.25
N GLN A 95 21.45 -50.09 51.12
CA GLN A 95 21.55 -51.08 52.18
C GLN A 95 22.48 -50.59 53.29
N GLU A 96 23.63 -50.02 52.92
CA GLU A 96 24.59 -49.44 53.86
C GLU A 96 23.98 -48.23 54.61
N ALA A 97 23.18 -47.40 53.94
CA ALA A 97 22.43 -46.31 54.56
C ALA A 97 21.40 -46.82 55.58
N LEU A 98 20.64 -47.88 55.22
CA LEU A 98 19.72 -48.55 56.14
C LEU A 98 20.45 -49.10 57.38
N ASP A 99 21.60 -49.74 57.19
CA ASP A 99 22.39 -50.31 58.28
C ASP A 99 23.02 -49.21 59.16
N TRP A 100 23.47 -48.11 58.57
CA TRP A 100 23.99 -46.94 59.27
C TRP A 100 22.93 -46.28 60.16
N VAL A 101 21.77 -45.97 59.58
CA VAL A 101 20.65 -45.35 60.30
C VAL A 101 20.11 -46.32 61.37
N GLY A 102 20.00 -47.61 61.05
CA GLY A 102 19.60 -48.65 62.02
C GLY A 102 20.59 -48.82 63.17
N GLY A 103 21.89 -48.60 62.94
CA GLY A 103 22.92 -48.60 63.97
C GLY A 103 22.85 -47.39 64.92
N MET A 104 22.38 -46.23 64.43
CA MET A 104 22.31 -44.99 65.21
C MET A 104 20.94 -44.76 65.89
N LEU A 105 19.83 -45.11 65.23
CA LEU A 105 18.46 -44.94 65.77
C LEU A 105 17.90 -46.20 66.43
N GLY A 106 18.42 -47.38 66.09
CA GLY A 106 17.85 -48.67 66.48
C GLY A 106 16.94 -49.25 65.40
N LYS A 107 17.01 -50.57 65.19
CA LYS A 107 16.26 -51.26 64.11
C LYS A 107 14.74 -51.17 64.26
N GLU A 108 14.23 -51.26 65.50
CA GLU A 108 12.79 -51.15 65.77
C GLU A 108 12.24 -49.76 65.41
N GLU A 109 13.01 -48.71 65.67
CA GLU A 109 12.63 -47.33 65.35
C GLU A 109 12.59 -47.09 63.84
N VAL A 110 13.58 -47.62 63.11
CA VAL A 110 13.62 -47.57 61.63
C VAL A 110 12.45 -48.37 61.03
N ASP A 111 12.12 -49.53 61.60
CA ASP A 111 10.97 -50.33 61.17
C ASP A 111 9.65 -49.58 61.32
N GLN A 112 9.45 -48.89 62.45
CA GLN A 112 8.25 -48.08 62.68
C GLN A 112 8.13 -46.94 61.64
N ILE A 113 9.23 -46.25 61.35
CA ILE A 113 9.28 -45.19 60.33
C ILE A 113 8.85 -45.74 58.96
N LEU A 114 9.45 -46.84 58.50
CA LEU A 114 9.15 -47.41 57.19
C LEU A 114 7.70 -47.93 57.09
N VAL A 115 7.17 -48.53 58.17
CA VAL A 115 5.78 -49.00 58.20
C VAL A 115 4.79 -47.84 58.16
N HIS A 116 5.00 -46.79 58.95
CA HIS A 116 4.14 -45.59 58.94
C HIS A 116 4.19 -44.89 57.57
N PHE A 117 5.38 -44.76 56.98
CA PHE A 117 5.54 -44.20 55.64
C PHE A 117 4.71 -44.98 54.60
N VAL A 118 4.82 -46.30 54.55
CA VAL A 118 4.05 -47.13 53.60
C VAL A 118 2.53 -47.11 53.89
N GLN A 119 2.11 -46.81 55.11
CA GLN A 119 0.68 -46.66 55.43
C GLN A 119 0.11 -45.31 54.95
N GLU A 120 0.87 -44.23 55.15
CA GLU A 120 0.50 -42.86 54.76
C GLU A 120 0.67 -42.59 53.27
N PHE A 121 1.73 -43.14 52.66
CA PHE A 121 2.07 -43.06 51.24
C PHE A 121 2.08 -44.46 50.61
N PRO A 122 0.90 -45.13 50.55
CA PRO A 122 0.83 -46.52 50.15
C PRO A 122 1.07 -46.70 48.65
N THR A 123 1.77 -47.78 48.29
CA THR A 123 1.79 -48.30 46.92
C THR A 123 0.37 -48.71 46.49
N VAL A 124 0.12 -48.87 45.19
CA VAL A 124 -1.21 -49.27 44.69
C VAL A 124 -1.73 -50.55 45.36
N GLU A 125 -0.85 -51.53 45.59
CA GLU A 125 -1.21 -52.81 46.22
C GLU A 125 -1.57 -52.65 47.71
N VAL A 126 -0.83 -51.82 48.45
CA VAL A 126 -1.11 -51.51 49.86
C VAL A 126 -2.35 -50.62 49.99
N TYR A 127 -2.56 -49.69 49.05
CA TYR A 127 -3.73 -48.81 49.03
C TYR A 127 -5.02 -49.61 48.80
N ARG A 128 -4.99 -50.58 47.88
CA ARG A 128 -6.09 -51.53 47.60
C ARG A 128 -6.30 -52.58 48.68
N THR A 129 -5.50 -52.59 49.75
CA THR A 129 -5.51 -53.62 50.80
C THR A 129 -5.24 -55.04 50.29
N ALA A 130 -4.58 -55.17 49.13
CA ALA A 130 -4.21 -56.47 48.55
C ALA A 130 -3.06 -57.13 49.35
N ILE A 131 -2.15 -56.31 49.86
CA ILE A 131 -1.08 -56.71 50.80
C ILE A 131 -1.02 -55.71 51.96
N SER A 132 -0.54 -56.16 53.12
CA SER A 132 -0.29 -55.25 54.26
C SER A 132 1.02 -54.48 54.08
N ALA A 133 1.16 -53.32 54.72
CA ALA A 133 2.41 -52.54 54.70
C ALA A 133 3.61 -53.36 55.21
N GLN A 134 3.40 -54.20 56.23
CA GLN A 134 4.43 -55.09 56.75
C GLN A 134 4.86 -56.14 55.72
N ALA A 135 3.89 -56.81 55.08
CA ALA A 135 4.14 -57.82 54.05
C ALA A 135 4.83 -57.21 52.82
N TYR A 136 4.50 -55.96 52.48
CA TYR A 136 5.21 -55.22 51.44
C TYR A 136 6.69 -55.02 51.82
N LEU A 137 6.99 -54.51 53.02
CA LEU A 137 8.37 -54.24 53.45
C LEU A 137 9.23 -55.51 53.57
N GLU A 138 8.65 -56.67 53.85
CA GLU A 138 9.37 -57.97 53.88
C GLU A 138 9.68 -58.51 52.47
N GLY A 139 9.04 -57.95 51.43
CA GLY A 139 9.22 -58.35 50.04
C GLY A 139 10.36 -57.66 49.31
N ALA A 140 10.44 -57.93 48.02
CA ALA A 140 11.35 -57.27 47.09
C ALA A 140 10.64 -56.98 45.76
N THR A 141 10.92 -55.81 45.18
CA THR A 141 10.40 -55.38 43.88
C THR A 141 11.55 -55.31 42.90
N ASN A 142 11.45 -56.00 41.77
CA ASN A 142 12.49 -56.10 40.74
C ASN A 142 13.89 -56.47 41.28
N GLY A 143 13.94 -57.30 42.33
CA GLY A 143 15.19 -57.78 42.95
C GLY A 143 15.82 -56.82 43.97
N ILE A 144 15.16 -55.69 44.29
CA ILE A 144 15.59 -54.75 45.33
C ILE A 144 14.67 -54.89 46.55
N SER A 145 15.24 -54.92 47.75
CA SER A 145 14.46 -54.97 49.01
C SER A 145 13.49 -53.79 49.08
N ASN A 146 12.22 -54.06 49.39
CA ASN A 146 11.21 -53.00 49.51
C ASN A 146 11.52 -52.01 50.64
N ARG A 147 12.38 -52.39 51.60
CA ARG A 147 12.91 -51.48 52.63
C ARG A 147 13.90 -50.47 52.07
N GLN A 148 14.73 -50.87 51.11
CA GLN A 148 15.66 -49.95 50.42
C GLN A 148 14.86 -48.97 49.56
N ILE A 149 13.83 -49.46 48.88
CA ILE A 149 12.90 -48.62 48.10
C ILE A 149 12.22 -47.63 49.05
N ALA A 150 11.60 -48.10 50.14
CA ALA A 150 10.95 -47.22 51.11
C ALA A 150 11.90 -46.18 51.74
N LEU A 151 13.20 -46.48 51.93
CA LEU A 151 14.17 -45.48 52.40
C LEU A 151 14.46 -44.40 51.34
N GLU A 152 14.59 -44.79 50.07
CA GLU A 152 14.78 -43.85 48.94
C GLU A 152 13.61 -42.89 48.81
N GLU A 153 12.43 -43.48 48.83
CA GLU A 153 11.12 -42.86 48.72
C GLU A 153 10.86 -41.88 49.88
N LEU A 154 11.28 -42.24 51.10
CA LEU A 154 11.25 -41.36 52.26
C LEU A 154 12.23 -40.18 52.15
N LEU A 155 13.40 -40.36 51.54
CA LEU A 155 14.32 -39.26 51.23
C LEU A 155 13.70 -38.28 50.22
N LEU A 156 13.04 -38.78 49.17
CA LEU A 156 12.36 -37.92 48.19
C LEU A 156 11.15 -37.20 48.78
N LEU A 157 10.38 -37.86 49.66
CA LEU A 157 9.31 -37.21 50.43
C LEU A 157 9.85 -36.01 51.21
N TRP A 158 11.00 -36.17 51.86
CA TRP A 158 11.65 -35.05 52.55
C TRP A 158 12.08 -33.95 51.59
N LEU A 159 12.69 -34.29 50.45
CA LEU A 159 13.10 -33.31 49.43
C LEU A 159 11.90 -32.52 48.88
N ALA A 160 10.76 -33.18 48.67
CA ALA A 160 9.51 -32.55 48.24
C ALA A 160 9.00 -31.54 49.28
N ASN A 161 9.02 -31.88 50.58
CA ASN A 161 8.63 -30.95 51.65
C ASN A 161 9.66 -29.82 51.88
N ALA A 162 10.94 -30.07 51.59
CA ALA A 162 12.01 -29.08 51.69
C ALA A 162 12.07 -28.13 50.47
N ASN A 163 11.36 -28.40 49.39
CA ASN A 163 11.34 -27.58 48.17
C ASN A 163 10.23 -26.50 48.25
N PRO A 164 10.57 -25.20 48.36
CA PRO A 164 9.54 -24.17 48.53
C PRO A 164 8.62 -24.02 47.30
N ALA A 165 9.07 -24.41 46.10
CA ALA A 165 8.27 -24.37 44.87
C ALA A 165 7.15 -25.43 44.87
N PHE A 166 7.28 -26.47 45.69
CA PHE A 166 6.28 -27.52 45.85
C PHE A 166 5.17 -27.11 46.85
N SER A 167 5.35 -26.01 47.61
CA SER A 167 4.39 -25.59 48.65
C SER A 167 2.91 -25.49 48.24
N PRO A 168 2.52 -25.09 47.00
CA PRO A 168 1.11 -25.10 46.58
C PRO A 168 0.48 -26.49 46.54
N PHE A 169 1.31 -27.54 46.47
CA PHE A 169 0.93 -28.94 46.36
C PHE A 169 1.16 -29.73 47.65
N ARG A 170 1.51 -29.07 48.76
CA ARG A 170 1.87 -29.70 50.05
C ARG A 170 0.82 -30.70 50.54
N GLU A 171 -0.44 -30.52 50.18
CA GLU A 171 -1.51 -31.48 50.49
C GLU A 171 -1.23 -32.89 49.96
N LEU A 172 -0.50 -33.04 48.85
CA LEU A 172 -0.19 -34.32 48.23
C LEU A 172 0.87 -35.11 48.98
N PHE A 173 1.83 -34.46 49.63
CA PHE A 173 3.02 -35.08 50.23
C PHE A 173 3.30 -34.61 51.67
N ASN A 174 2.26 -34.22 52.42
CA ASN A 174 2.42 -33.71 53.78
C ASN A 174 3.00 -34.78 54.74
N ASP A 175 4.18 -34.54 55.30
CA ASP A 175 4.91 -35.44 56.21
C ASP A 175 4.71 -35.13 57.71
N SER A 176 3.79 -34.22 58.06
CA SER A 176 3.60 -33.76 59.46
C SER A 176 3.20 -34.89 60.42
N GLN A 177 2.49 -35.91 59.94
CA GLN A 177 2.06 -37.03 60.76
C GLN A 177 3.23 -38.00 61.01
N LEU A 178 4.00 -38.31 59.96
CA LEU A 178 5.26 -39.06 60.07
C LEU A 178 6.26 -38.39 61.04
N ALA A 179 6.41 -37.06 60.98
CA ALA A 179 7.27 -36.30 61.90
C ALA A 179 6.78 -36.32 63.36
N LYS A 180 5.47 -36.40 63.57
CA LYS A 180 4.86 -36.43 64.90
C LYS A 180 4.91 -37.80 65.56
N ASP A 181 4.69 -38.85 64.77
CA ASP A 181 4.47 -40.21 65.28
C ASP A 181 5.73 -41.09 65.26
N THR A 182 6.82 -40.64 64.59
CA THR A 182 8.05 -41.42 64.43
C THR A 182 9.32 -40.56 64.60
N ALA A 183 10.49 -41.19 64.67
CA ALA A 183 11.79 -40.49 64.70
C ALA A 183 12.26 -39.95 63.31
N TYR A 184 11.34 -39.72 62.37
CA TYR A 184 11.62 -39.24 61.01
C TYR A 184 12.51 -37.98 60.95
N GLU A 185 12.30 -36.99 61.83
CA GLU A 185 13.13 -35.76 61.84
C GLU A 185 14.62 -36.02 62.13
N LYS A 186 14.93 -37.12 62.84
CA LYS A 186 16.31 -37.52 63.15
C LYS A 186 16.96 -38.35 62.05
N LEU A 187 16.16 -38.99 61.19
CA LEU A 187 16.63 -39.87 60.12
C LEU A 187 17.38 -39.08 59.04
N ILE A 188 16.86 -37.92 58.63
CA ILE A 188 17.43 -37.15 57.52
C ILE A 188 18.84 -36.61 57.82
N PRO A 189 19.13 -35.98 58.98
CA PRO A 189 20.50 -35.57 59.33
C PRO A 189 21.48 -36.76 59.39
N LEU A 190 21.01 -37.95 59.78
CA LEU A 190 21.82 -39.17 59.79
C LEU A 190 22.11 -39.69 58.38
N MET A 191 21.14 -39.59 57.46
CA MET A 191 21.36 -39.87 56.05
C MET A 191 22.34 -38.89 55.42
N HIS A 192 22.22 -37.59 55.71
CA HIS A 192 23.19 -36.58 55.25
C HIS A 192 24.61 -36.89 55.73
N ALA A 193 24.77 -37.16 57.04
CA ALA A 193 26.06 -37.55 57.61
C ALA A 193 26.62 -38.86 57.01
N PHE A 194 25.78 -39.82 56.63
CA PHE A 194 26.21 -41.02 55.91
C PHE A 194 26.73 -40.68 54.51
N PHE A 195 26.01 -39.88 53.73
CA PHE A 195 26.43 -39.52 52.37
C PHE A 195 27.67 -38.62 52.31
N GLU A 196 27.99 -37.89 53.38
CA GLU A 196 29.30 -37.21 53.54
C GLU A 196 30.49 -38.19 53.62
N THR A 197 30.25 -39.45 54.01
CA THR A 197 31.30 -40.51 54.02
C THR A 197 31.47 -41.20 52.67
N GLN A 198 30.54 -40.98 51.73
CA GLN A 198 30.56 -41.60 50.41
C GLN A 198 31.34 -40.74 49.40
N PRO A 199 31.84 -41.30 48.29
CA PRO A 199 32.46 -40.51 47.25
C PRO A 199 31.51 -39.45 46.67
N PRO A 200 32.00 -38.24 46.36
CA PRO A 200 31.19 -37.21 45.71
C PRO A 200 30.74 -37.64 44.30
N PHE A 201 29.66 -37.04 43.81
CA PHE A 201 29.01 -37.40 42.56
C PHE A 201 28.50 -36.17 41.80
N GLY A 202 28.28 -36.35 40.50
CA GLY A 202 27.73 -35.31 39.62
C GLY A 202 28.74 -34.26 39.14
N PRO A 203 28.29 -33.27 38.34
CA PRO A 203 29.14 -32.29 37.67
C PRO A 203 29.91 -31.37 38.63
N ASP A 204 29.29 -31.03 39.77
CA ASP A 204 29.87 -30.14 40.78
C ASP A 204 30.58 -30.90 41.91
N ASN A 205 30.69 -32.24 41.79
CA ASN A 205 31.41 -33.11 42.71
C ASN A 205 31.00 -32.94 44.20
N GLN A 206 29.71 -33.10 44.48
CA GLN A 206 29.09 -32.91 45.81
C GLN A 206 28.60 -34.25 46.39
N ASN A 207 28.24 -34.30 47.68
CA ASN A 207 27.52 -35.45 48.23
C ASN A 207 26.13 -35.59 47.56
N LEU A 208 25.58 -36.81 47.56
CA LEU A 208 24.34 -37.11 46.83
C LEU A 208 23.16 -36.24 47.29
N ILE A 209 23.00 -36.00 48.60
CA ILE A 209 21.86 -35.25 49.12
C ILE A 209 21.95 -33.77 48.72
N ASP A 210 23.12 -33.15 48.79
CA ASP A 210 23.30 -31.76 48.38
C ASP A 210 23.10 -31.58 46.88
N MET A 211 23.55 -32.56 46.08
CA MET A 211 23.27 -32.59 44.65
C MET A 211 21.76 -32.64 44.38
N LEU A 212 21.01 -33.54 45.04
CA LEU A 212 19.55 -33.64 44.87
C LEU A 212 18.81 -32.36 45.29
N ARG A 213 19.35 -31.60 46.24
CA ARG A 213 18.79 -30.31 46.70
C ARG A 213 19.17 -29.11 45.85
N ALA A 214 20.25 -29.19 45.09
CA ALA A 214 20.82 -28.05 44.37
C ALA A 214 19.80 -27.29 43.49
N PRO A 215 18.90 -27.95 42.73
CA PRO A 215 17.88 -27.23 41.95
C PRO A 215 16.95 -26.39 42.83
N ALA A 216 16.45 -26.97 43.93
CA ALA A 216 15.54 -26.30 44.85
C ALA A 216 16.21 -25.17 45.65
N ILE A 217 17.52 -25.25 45.90
CA ILE A 217 18.27 -24.17 46.54
C ILE A 217 18.49 -22.99 45.58
N GLN A 218 18.85 -23.28 44.33
CA GLN A 218 19.15 -22.24 43.36
C GLN A 218 17.89 -21.53 42.84
N ALA A 219 16.78 -22.26 42.71
CA ALA A 219 15.51 -21.74 42.22
C ALA A 219 14.36 -22.11 43.19
N PRO A 220 14.32 -21.53 44.40
CA PRO A 220 13.43 -21.98 45.47
C PRO A 220 11.95 -21.79 45.20
N HIS A 221 11.56 -20.89 44.30
CA HIS A 221 10.15 -20.53 44.09
C HIS A 221 9.67 -20.73 42.64
N SER A 222 10.41 -21.47 41.80
CA SER A 222 10.04 -21.68 40.39
C SER A 222 10.40 -23.08 39.91
N LEU A 223 9.39 -23.91 39.63
CA LEU A 223 9.55 -25.23 39.03
C LEU A 223 10.24 -25.15 37.65
N THR A 224 9.86 -24.15 36.84
CA THR A 224 10.46 -23.89 35.53
C THR A 224 11.96 -23.63 35.64
N ALA A 225 12.38 -22.78 36.58
CA ALA A 225 13.79 -22.48 36.79
C ALA A 225 14.56 -23.68 37.39
N GLN A 226 13.91 -24.53 38.19
CA GLN A 226 14.50 -25.80 38.64
C GLN A 226 14.75 -26.78 37.49
N LEU A 227 13.79 -26.96 36.59
CA LEU A 227 13.97 -27.77 35.38
C LEU A 227 15.06 -27.20 34.46
N GLU A 228 15.13 -25.88 34.31
CA GLU A 228 16.17 -25.23 33.51
C GLU A 228 17.57 -25.39 34.13
N TYR A 229 17.69 -25.31 35.46
CA TYR A 229 18.93 -25.64 36.17
C TYR A 229 19.35 -27.09 35.91
N ILE A 230 18.43 -28.04 36.03
CA ILE A 230 18.66 -29.46 35.74
C ILE A 230 19.09 -29.66 34.28
N ARG A 231 18.45 -28.97 33.33
CA ARG A 231 18.81 -29.03 31.90
C ARG A 231 20.25 -28.58 31.65
N GLN A 232 20.64 -27.45 32.25
CA GLN A 232 21.96 -26.84 32.04
C GLN A 232 23.08 -27.61 32.74
N HIS A 233 22.86 -28.04 33.98
CA HIS A 233 23.89 -28.68 34.80
C HIS A 233 23.90 -30.20 34.64
N TRP A 234 22.75 -30.86 34.51
CA TRP A 234 22.64 -32.32 34.49
C TRP A 234 22.40 -32.90 33.10
N GLY A 235 22.27 -32.07 32.06
CA GLY A 235 21.90 -32.47 30.70
C GLY A 235 22.65 -33.68 30.13
N ALA A 236 23.96 -33.77 30.36
CA ALA A 236 24.79 -34.89 29.89
C ALA A 236 24.45 -36.24 30.55
N MET A 237 23.83 -36.23 31.74
CA MET A 237 23.44 -37.43 32.49
C MET A 237 22.00 -37.88 32.18
N LEU A 238 21.15 -37.01 31.66
CA LEU A 238 19.70 -37.24 31.54
C LEU A 238 19.29 -38.19 30.39
N GLY A 239 20.13 -38.34 29.35
CA GLY A 239 19.82 -39.21 28.20
C GLY A 239 18.41 -38.98 27.64
N LYS A 240 17.54 -39.99 27.73
CA LYS A 240 16.14 -39.95 27.23
C LYS A 240 15.26 -38.93 27.97
N PHE A 241 15.59 -38.58 29.21
CA PHE A 241 14.80 -37.64 30.02
C PHE A 241 15.03 -36.18 29.60
N LEU A 242 16.10 -35.88 28.86
CA LEU A 242 16.32 -34.55 28.30
C LEU A 242 15.16 -34.15 27.37
N PHE A 243 14.72 -35.05 26.50
CA PHE A 243 13.58 -34.78 25.60
C PHE A 243 12.26 -34.59 26.37
N ARG A 244 12.05 -35.36 27.46
CA ARG A 244 10.87 -35.20 28.34
C ARG A 244 10.91 -33.86 29.10
N LEU A 245 12.09 -33.44 29.54
CA LEU A 245 12.30 -32.14 30.18
C LEU A 245 12.00 -30.99 29.24
N LEU A 246 12.52 -31.06 28.02
CA LEU A 246 12.24 -30.07 27.00
C LEU A 246 10.73 -29.97 26.70
N GLY A 247 10.03 -31.11 26.60
CA GLY A 247 8.56 -31.11 26.46
C GLY A 247 7.81 -30.53 27.67
N SER A 248 8.28 -30.78 28.90
CA SER A 248 7.69 -30.22 30.12
C SER A 248 7.79 -28.69 30.17
N LEU A 249 8.95 -28.15 29.77
CA LEU A 249 9.16 -26.70 29.64
C LEU A 249 8.23 -26.10 28.57
N ASP A 250 8.02 -26.80 27.46
CA ASP A 250 7.07 -26.36 26.42
C ASP A 250 5.63 -26.31 26.92
N LEU A 251 5.19 -27.32 27.70
CA LEU A 251 3.85 -27.33 28.30
C LEU A 251 3.64 -26.15 29.26
N ILE A 252 4.61 -25.86 30.13
CA ILE A 252 4.55 -24.69 31.03
C ILE A 252 4.45 -23.40 30.22
N LYS A 253 5.26 -23.28 29.15
CA LYS A 253 5.26 -22.12 28.27
C LYS A 253 3.93 -21.95 27.53
N GLU A 254 3.26 -23.04 27.15
CA GLU A 254 1.89 -23.00 26.60
C GLU A 254 0.90 -22.38 27.60
N GLU A 255 0.94 -22.79 28.87
CA GLU A 255 0.03 -22.30 29.92
C GLU A 255 0.35 -20.88 30.42
N GLU A 256 1.61 -20.44 30.32
CA GLU A 256 2.06 -19.10 30.75
C GLU A 256 1.94 -18.03 29.66
N LYS A 257 1.70 -18.41 28.40
CA LYS A 257 1.63 -17.47 27.27
C LYS A 257 0.44 -16.52 27.43
N ALA A 258 0.73 -15.25 27.73
CA ALA A 258 -0.25 -14.19 27.71
C ALA A 258 -0.78 -13.97 26.27
N ALA A 259 -2.10 -13.94 26.11
CA ALA A 259 -2.75 -13.61 24.83
C ALA A 259 -2.57 -12.10 24.54
N PHE A 260 -1.45 -11.73 23.90
CA PHE A 260 -1.27 -10.38 23.38
C PHE A 260 -2.15 -10.19 22.14
N LEU A 261 -3.03 -9.18 22.17
CA LEU A 261 -3.86 -8.78 21.05
C LEU A 261 -3.10 -7.77 20.19
N GLY A 262 -2.68 -8.17 18.97
CA GLY A 262 -2.25 -7.26 17.92
C GLY A 262 -1.16 -7.80 17.00
N PRO A 263 -1.10 -7.37 15.73
CA PRO A 263 0.00 -7.71 14.83
C PRO A 263 1.31 -7.09 15.32
N GLY A 264 2.40 -7.86 15.28
CA GLY A 264 3.73 -7.40 15.66
C GLY A 264 4.27 -6.31 14.73
N PRO A 265 5.31 -5.55 15.15
CA PRO A 265 5.88 -4.49 14.32
C PRO A 265 6.53 -5.04 13.04
N ALA A 266 6.39 -4.31 11.93
CA ALA A 266 7.12 -4.60 10.69
C ALA A 266 8.63 -4.50 10.96
N ARG A 267 9.39 -5.46 10.42
CA ARG A 267 10.85 -5.54 10.59
C ARG A 267 11.53 -5.46 9.23
N VAL A 268 12.76 -4.95 9.22
CA VAL A 268 13.63 -4.95 8.03
C VAL A 268 14.02 -6.39 7.70
N VAL A 269 13.96 -6.74 6.42
CA VAL A 269 14.39 -8.05 5.92
C VAL A 269 15.92 -8.12 5.92
N GLU A 270 16.45 -9.14 6.59
CA GLU A 270 17.86 -9.51 6.59
C GLU A 270 18.00 -10.84 5.81
N PHE A 271 18.96 -10.90 4.88
CA PHE A 271 19.20 -12.08 4.04
C PHE A 271 20.28 -13.02 4.61
N THR A 272 20.74 -12.76 5.83
CA THR A 272 21.79 -13.52 6.51
C THR A 272 21.42 -15.01 6.62
N GLY A 273 22.28 -15.89 6.10
CA GLY A 273 22.06 -17.35 6.09
C GLY A 273 21.25 -17.87 4.90
N MET A 274 20.65 -17.01 4.06
CA MET A 274 19.93 -17.41 2.85
C MET A 274 20.88 -17.81 1.70
N GLU A 275 22.17 -17.47 1.80
CA GLU A 275 23.25 -17.88 0.88
C GLU A 275 23.39 -19.41 0.79
N ILE A 276 23.03 -20.13 1.85
CA ILE A 276 23.10 -21.60 1.94
C ILE A 276 21.93 -22.25 1.18
N GLU A 277 20.81 -21.53 1.04
CA GLU A 277 19.62 -22.04 0.36
C GLU A 277 19.78 -21.99 -1.17
N PRO A 278 19.30 -23.00 -1.92
CA PRO A 278 19.45 -23.04 -3.36
C PRO A 278 18.58 -21.99 -4.05
N GLU A 279 19.12 -21.35 -5.09
CA GLU A 279 18.38 -20.46 -5.97
C GLU A 279 17.59 -21.25 -7.03
N ARG A 280 16.26 -21.19 -6.97
CA ARG A 280 15.32 -21.97 -7.82
C ARG A 280 14.09 -21.15 -8.24
N TYR A 281 14.35 -19.99 -8.81
CA TYR A 281 13.31 -19.12 -9.36
C TYR A 281 12.46 -19.82 -10.43
N SER A 282 11.15 -19.57 -10.42
CA SER A 282 10.30 -19.88 -11.57
C SER A 282 10.48 -18.87 -12.68
N THR A 283 10.39 -19.33 -13.93
CA THR A 283 10.48 -18.50 -15.12
C THR A 283 9.17 -17.74 -15.32
N ASP A 284 9.25 -16.41 -15.39
CA ASP A 284 8.11 -15.56 -15.72
C ASP A 284 7.77 -15.67 -17.22
N LYS A 285 6.47 -15.69 -17.56
CA LYS A 285 5.98 -15.45 -18.92
C LYS A 285 5.88 -13.95 -19.21
N ASP A 286 5.88 -13.56 -20.47
CA ASP A 286 5.92 -12.15 -20.91
C ASP A 286 4.86 -11.24 -20.24
N TRP A 287 3.68 -11.79 -19.95
CA TRP A 287 2.60 -11.03 -19.32
C TRP A 287 2.77 -10.85 -17.80
N MET A 288 3.49 -11.73 -17.12
CA MET A 288 3.58 -11.79 -15.65
C MET A 288 4.27 -10.56 -15.02
N PRO A 289 5.39 -10.03 -15.57
CA PRO A 289 5.98 -8.79 -15.05
C PRO A 289 5.05 -7.58 -15.21
N SER A 290 4.24 -7.56 -16.27
CA SER A 290 3.33 -6.46 -16.59
C SER A 290 1.93 -6.58 -15.97
N LEU A 291 1.71 -7.56 -15.09
CA LEU A 291 0.42 -7.75 -14.43
C LEU A 291 0.14 -6.57 -13.47
N VAL A 292 -1.04 -5.96 -13.61
CA VAL A 292 -1.61 -4.98 -12.66
C VAL A 292 -2.90 -5.57 -12.12
N LEU A 293 -2.92 -5.86 -10.82
CA LEU A 293 -4.02 -6.58 -10.18
C LEU A 293 -4.95 -5.62 -9.43
N ILE A 294 -6.26 -5.81 -9.57
CA ILE A 294 -7.26 -5.20 -8.69
C ILE A 294 -8.05 -6.29 -7.97
N ALA A 295 -8.15 -6.16 -6.65
CA ALA A 295 -8.93 -7.05 -5.81
C ALA A 295 -10.36 -6.51 -5.64
N LYS A 296 -11.37 -7.38 -5.80
CA LYS A 296 -12.78 -7.06 -5.56
C LYS A 296 -13.43 -8.20 -4.77
N ASN A 297 -14.00 -7.89 -3.60
CA ASN A 297 -14.95 -8.78 -2.94
C ASN A 297 -16.17 -8.98 -3.86
N ALA A 298 -16.40 -10.22 -4.31
CA ALA A 298 -17.34 -10.50 -5.40
C ALA A 298 -18.78 -10.05 -5.05
N TYR A 299 -19.31 -10.49 -3.90
CA TYR A 299 -20.70 -10.18 -3.52
C TYR A 299 -20.90 -8.67 -3.28
N VAL A 300 -19.97 -8.04 -2.56
CA VAL A 300 -20.03 -6.59 -2.30
C VAL A 300 -19.96 -5.81 -3.61
N TRP A 301 -19.09 -6.22 -4.54
CA TRP A 301 -18.96 -5.56 -5.83
C TRP A 301 -20.22 -5.70 -6.69
N LEU A 302 -20.86 -6.88 -6.72
CA LEU A 302 -22.13 -7.07 -7.44
C LEU A 302 -23.26 -6.20 -6.87
N ASP A 303 -23.33 -6.02 -5.55
CA ASP A 303 -24.27 -5.08 -4.90
C ASP A 303 -23.99 -3.62 -5.30
N GLN A 304 -22.73 -3.20 -5.26
CA GLN A 304 -22.32 -1.85 -5.69
C GLN A 304 -22.60 -1.60 -7.17
N LEU A 305 -22.32 -2.58 -8.04
CA LEU A 305 -22.64 -2.50 -9.46
C LEU A 305 -24.15 -2.43 -9.68
N SER A 306 -24.95 -3.16 -8.90
CA SER A 306 -26.41 -3.10 -8.99
C SER A 306 -26.93 -1.69 -8.74
N LYS A 307 -26.36 -1.01 -7.72
CA LYS A 307 -26.66 0.39 -7.38
C LYS A 307 -26.16 1.35 -8.47
N ALA A 308 -24.94 1.16 -8.98
CA ALA A 308 -24.33 2.02 -9.98
C ALA A 308 -25.04 1.98 -11.34
N TYR A 309 -25.44 0.79 -11.79
CA TYR A 309 -26.10 0.56 -13.08
C TYR A 309 -27.64 0.50 -12.98
N GLN A 310 -28.19 0.75 -11.79
CA GLN A 310 -29.63 0.80 -11.51
C GLN A 310 -30.40 -0.46 -12.00
N ARG A 311 -29.78 -1.63 -11.90
CA ARG A 311 -30.38 -2.93 -12.26
C ARG A 311 -29.84 -4.04 -11.36
N PRO A 312 -30.61 -5.09 -11.04
CA PRO A 312 -30.09 -6.22 -10.26
C PRO A 312 -28.95 -6.92 -11.00
N ILE A 313 -27.79 -7.04 -10.34
CA ILE A 313 -26.62 -7.80 -10.77
C ILE A 313 -26.30 -8.77 -9.64
N GLN A 314 -26.61 -10.05 -9.86
CA GLN A 314 -26.53 -11.11 -8.84
C GLN A 314 -25.50 -12.19 -9.19
N THR A 315 -25.17 -12.36 -10.48
CA THR A 315 -24.24 -13.38 -10.95
C THR A 315 -23.06 -12.76 -11.70
N LEU A 316 -21.96 -13.52 -11.83
CA LEU A 316 -20.75 -13.08 -12.54
C LEU A 316 -21.02 -12.75 -14.02
N ALA A 317 -21.95 -13.45 -14.66
CA ALA A 317 -22.35 -13.20 -16.05
C ALA A 317 -23.01 -11.83 -16.24
N GLN A 318 -23.62 -11.26 -15.20
CA GLN A 318 -24.36 -10.00 -15.25
C GLN A 318 -23.48 -8.76 -15.05
N ILE A 319 -22.19 -8.94 -14.73
CA ILE A 319 -21.22 -7.84 -14.65
C ILE A 319 -21.21 -7.11 -16.01
N PRO A 320 -21.50 -5.79 -16.05
CA PRO A 320 -21.63 -5.04 -17.29
C PRO A 320 -20.32 -5.00 -18.11
N ASP A 321 -20.44 -4.93 -19.42
CA ASP A 321 -19.29 -4.81 -20.32
C ASP A 321 -18.60 -3.45 -20.14
N GLU A 322 -19.38 -2.40 -19.88
CA GLU A 322 -18.91 -1.04 -19.59
C GLU A 322 -17.98 -0.99 -18.39
N GLU A 323 -18.21 -1.85 -17.38
CA GLU A 323 -17.35 -1.94 -16.20
C GLU A 323 -16.02 -2.63 -16.53
N LEU A 324 -16.05 -3.68 -17.36
CA LEU A 324 -14.82 -4.34 -17.82
C LEU A 324 -14.01 -3.42 -18.75
N ASP A 325 -14.68 -2.67 -19.63
CA ASP A 325 -14.07 -1.65 -20.47
C ASP A 325 -13.43 -0.54 -19.63
N LYS A 326 -14.09 -0.12 -18.55
CA LYS A 326 -13.54 0.85 -17.60
C LYS A 326 -12.27 0.33 -16.92
N LEU A 327 -12.26 -0.91 -16.42
CA LEU A 327 -11.08 -1.52 -15.80
C LEU A 327 -9.90 -1.63 -16.79
N ALA A 328 -10.15 -2.08 -18.01
CA ALA A 328 -9.14 -2.15 -19.06
C ALA A 328 -8.61 -0.75 -19.42
N ASN A 329 -9.49 0.25 -19.55
CA ASN A 329 -9.12 1.63 -19.82
C ASN A 329 -8.28 2.27 -18.70
N PHE A 330 -8.46 1.85 -17.45
CA PHE A 330 -7.63 2.26 -16.32
C PHE A 330 -6.23 1.62 -16.34
N GLY A 331 -6.04 0.55 -17.12
CA GLY A 331 -4.77 -0.17 -17.23
C GLY A 331 -4.67 -1.42 -16.35
N PHE A 332 -5.78 -1.90 -15.79
CA PHE A 332 -5.80 -3.17 -15.07
C PHE A 332 -5.76 -4.35 -16.04
N THR A 333 -4.86 -5.30 -15.78
CA THR A 333 -4.68 -6.52 -16.60
C THR A 333 -4.99 -7.79 -15.79
N GLY A 334 -5.29 -7.67 -14.51
CA GLY A 334 -5.74 -8.74 -13.62
C GLY A 334 -6.92 -8.30 -12.76
N LEU A 335 -7.91 -9.18 -12.60
CA LEU A 335 -9.07 -8.99 -11.72
C LEU A 335 -9.15 -10.16 -10.74
N TRP A 336 -8.82 -9.91 -9.48
CA TRP A 336 -8.96 -10.88 -8.39
C TRP A 336 -10.33 -10.75 -7.75
N LEU A 337 -11.10 -11.83 -7.83
CA LEU A 337 -12.41 -11.93 -7.19
C LEU A 337 -12.32 -12.77 -5.92
N ILE A 338 -12.63 -12.14 -4.79
CA ILE A 338 -12.56 -12.78 -3.48
C ILE A 338 -13.89 -13.46 -3.19
N GLY A 339 -13.81 -14.72 -2.72
CA GLY A 339 -14.94 -15.50 -2.25
C GLY A 339 -15.84 -16.07 -3.35
N LEU A 340 -15.22 -16.61 -4.40
CA LEU A 340 -15.86 -17.29 -5.54
C LEU A 340 -16.35 -18.72 -5.25
N TRP A 341 -15.72 -19.39 -4.28
CA TRP A 341 -15.93 -20.79 -4.00
C TRP A 341 -17.12 -21.04 -3.08
N GLU A 342 -17.65 -22.26 -3.10
CA GLU A 342 -18.73 -22.70 -2.24
C GLU A 342 -18.29 -22.70 -0.76
N ARG A 343 -19.11 -22.09 0.09
CA ARG A 343 -18.77 -21.80 1.48
C ARG A 343 -19.52 -22.68 2.47
N SER A 344 -18.90 -22.95 3.61
CA SER A 344 -19.43 -23.72 4.73
C SER A 344 -20.75 -23.15 5.27
N ALA A 345 -21.80 -23.98 5.35
CA ALA A 345 -23.06 -23.59 5.99
C ALA A 345 -22.89 -23.46 7.52
N ALA A 346 -22.04 -24.31 8.11
CA ALA A 346 -21.69 -24.26 9.52
C ALA A 346 -21.03 -22.91 9.90
N SER A 347 -20.10 -22.39 9.09
CA SER A 347 -19.48 -21.07 9.29
C SER A 347 -20.53 -19.96 9.42
N LYS A 348 -21.52 -19.94 8.51
CA LYS A 348 -22.65 -19.01 8.57
C LYS A 348 -23.43 -19.18 9.88
N ARG A 349 -23.75 -20.43 10.25
CA ARG A 349 -24.55 -20.72 11.43
C ARG A 349 -23.86 -20.30 12.73
N ILE A 350 -22.54 -20.51 12.85
CA ILE A 350 -21.75 -20.08 14.01
C ILE A 350 -21.85 -18.55 14.20
N LYS A 351 -21.68 -17.78 13.12
CA LYS A 351 -21.75 -16.31 13.19
C LYS A 351 -23.14 -15.80 13.59
N GLN A 352 -24.19 -16.47 13.11
CA GLN A 352 -25.57 -16.17 13.50
C GLN A 352 -25.82 -16.47 14.98
N LEU A 353 -25.32 -17.60 15.49
CA LEU A 353 -25.41 -17.96 16.90
C LEU A 353 -24.63 -16.99 17.81
N ARG A 354 -23.55 -16.38 17.30
CA ARG A 354 -22.78 -15.32 17.99
C ARG A 354 -23.40 -13.92 17.88
N GLY A 355 -24.59 -13.79 17.29
CA GLY A 355 -25.37 -12.55 17.31
C GLY A 355 -25.40 -11.74 16.01
N ASN A 356 -24.81 -12.22 14.90
CA ASN A 356 -24.93 -11.55 13.59
C ASN A 356 -25.87 -12.32 12.64
N PRO A 357 -27.19 -12.01 12.63
CA PRO A 357 -28.17 -12.74 11.81
C PRO A 357 -27.97 -12.55 10.30
N GLU A 358 -27.39 -11.43 9.85
CA GLU A 358 -27.14 -11.12 8.44
C GLU A 358 -25.82 -11.69 7.90
N ALA A 359 -24.94 -12.22 8.78
CA ALA A 359 -23.63 -12.75 8.36
C ALA A 359 -23.77 -13.87 7.31
N VAL A 360 -22.89 -13.84 6.31
CA VAL A 360 -22.62 -15.01 5.47
C VAL A 360 -21.39 -15.77 5.97
N ALA A 361 -21.24 -17.00 5.46
CA ALA A 361 -20.06 -17.82 5.69
C ALA A 361 -18.79 -17.07 5.30
N SER A 362 -17.72 -17.30 6.05
CA SER A 362 -16.39 -16.79 5.69
C SER A 362 -16.02 -17.23 4.27
N ALA A 363 -15.47 -16.33 3.46
CA ALA A 363 -14.95 -16.65 2.14
C ALA A 363 -13.82 -17.70 2.16
N TYR A 364 -13.17 -17.91 3.33
CA TYR A 364 -12.08 -18.89 3.50
C TYR A 364 -12.50 -20.14 4.28
N SER A 365 -13.74 -20.20 4.79
CA SER A 365 -14.30 -21.46 5.31
C SER A 365 -15.02 -22.18 4.16
N LEU A 366 -14.24 -22.94 3.38
CA LEU A 366 -14.69 -23.55 2.14
C LEU A 366 -15.38 -24.90 2.36
N TYR A 367 -16.53 -25.10 1.71
CA TYR A 367 -17.17 -26.41 1.68
C TYR A 367 -16.51 -27.32 0.63
N ASP A 368 -16.30 -26.78 -0.58
CA ASP A 368 -15.62 -27.43 -1.70
C ASP A 368 -15.08 -26.37 -2.68
N TYR A 369 -14.12 -26.73 -3.53
CA TYR A 369 -13.55 -25.87 -4.58
C TYR A 369 -14.42 -25.83 -5.85
N GLN A 370 -15.73 -25.70 -5.66
CA GLN A 370 -16.71 -25.48 -6.71
C GLN A 370 -17.15 -24.02 -6.71
N LEU A 371 -17.42 -23.46 -7.89
CA LEU A 371 -17.89 -22.09 -7.99
C LEU A 371 -19.30 -21.97 -7.41
N ALA A 372 -19.50 -21.00 -6.52
CA ALA A 372 -20.74 -20.86 -5.77
C ALA A 372 -21.95 -20.72 -6.72
N ALA A 373 -22.98 -21.55 -6.48
CA ALA A 373 -24.17 -21.57 -7.32
C ALA A 373 -24.93 -20.22 -7.31
N ASP A 374 -24.89 -19.48 -6.20
CA ASP A 374 -25.52 -18.17 -6.09
C ASP A 374 -24.76 -17.05 -6.84
N LEU A 375 -23.52 -17.31 -7.27
CA LEU A 375 -22.77 -16.47 -8.23
C LEU A 375 -22.99 -16.88 -9.70
N GLY A 376 -23.78 -17.93 -9.93
CA GLY A 376 -24.10 -18.49 -11.26
C GLY A 376 -23.23 -19.67 -11.70
N GLY A 377 -22.38 -20.20 -10.82
CA GLY A 377 -21.56 -21.39 -11.07
C GLY A 377 -20.58 -21.26 -12.24
N ASP A 378 -20.16 -22.41 -12.80
CA ASP A 378 -19.20 -22.49 -13.89
C ASP A 378 -19.62 -21.76 -15.17
N GLU A 379 -20.91 -21.76 -15.51
CA GLU A 379 -21.41 -21.10 -16.73
C GLU A 379 -21.22 -19.57 -16.64
N ALA A 380 -21.58 -18.98 -15.50
CA ALA A 380 -21.44 -17.55 -15.30
C ALA A 380 -19.97 -17.11 -15.25
N TYR A 381 -19.12 -17.94 -14.64
CA TYR A 381 -17.68 -17.74 -14.65
C TYR A 381 -17.10 -17.81 -16.08
N GLN A 382 -17.44 -18.83 -16.88
CA GLN A 382 -16.93 -18.96 -18.25
C GLN A 382 -17.34 -17.77 -19.12
N ASN A 383 -18.57 -17.28 -18.95
CA ASN A 383 -19.03 -16.06 -19.61
C ASN A 383 -18.16 -14.85 -19.23
N LEU A 384 -17.95 -14.60 -17.93
CA LEU A 384 -17.12 -13.49 -17.46
C LEU A 384 -15.67 -13.63 -17.94
N HIS A 385 -15.09 -14.83 -17.81
CA HIS A 385 -13.74 -15.16 -18.22
C HIS A 385 -13.50 -14.78 -19.69
N GLN A 386 -14.37 -15.21 -20.61
CA GLN A 386 -14.23 -14.89 -22.02
C GLN A 386 -14.32 -13.38 -22.30
N ARG A 387 -15.25 -12.67 -21.64
CA ARG A 387 -15.43 -11.22 -21.83
C ARG A 387 -14.28 -10.40 -21.25
N ALA A 388 -13.72 -10.82 -20.12
CA ALA A 388 -12.54 -10.22 -19.50
C ALA A 388 -11.28 -10.49 -20.34
N TRP A 389 -11.11 -11.72 -20.83
CA TRP A 389 -9.96 -12.11 -21.64
C TRP A 389 -9.85 -11.31 -22.94
N ARG A 390 -10.98 -11.08 -23.63
CA ARG A 390 -11.04 -10.23 -24.84
C ARG A 390 -10.55 -8.79 -24.60
N ARG A 391 -10.56 -8.33 -23.35
CA ARG A 391 -10.11 -7.00 -22.91
C ARG A 391 -8.71 -7.01 -22.29
N GLY A 392 -8.02 -8.16 -22.34
CA GLY A 392 -6.69 -8.33 -21.75
C GLY A 392 -6.69 -8.49 -20.22
N ILE A 393 -7.85 -8.73 -19.60
CA ILE A 393 -7.99 -8.92 -18.15
C ILE A 393 -7.98 -10.42 -17.83
N ARG A 394 -7.01 -10.82 -17.02
CA ARG A 394 -6.88 -12.17 -16.47
C ARG A 394 -7.64 -12.28 -15.16
N LEU A 395 -8.49 -13.29 -15.02
CA LEU A 395 -9.16 -13.53 -13.74
C LEU A 395 -8.19 -14.19 -12.76
N ALA A 396 -8.27 -13.76 -11.51
CA ALA A 396 -7.52 -14.33 -10.40
C ALA A 396 -8.48 -14.81 -9.31
N SER A 397 -8.06 -15.85 -8.59
CA SER A 397 -8.82 -16.43 -7.48
C SER A 397 -7.93 -16.63 -6.25
N ASP A 398 -8.57 -16.60 -5.08
CA ASP A 398 -8.01 -17.16 -3.86
C ASP A 398 -7.91 -18.67 -3.93
N MET A 399 -6.93 -19.21 -3.23
CA MET A 399 -6.77 -20.62 -2.89
C MET A 399 -6.36 -20.71 -1.41
N VAL A 400 -7.09 -21.50 -0.63
CA VAL A 400 -6.87 -21.72 0.81
C VAL A 400 -6.44 -23.18 1.03
N PRO A 401 -5.15 -23.51 0.90
CA PRO A 401 -4.69 -24.90 0.97
C PRO A 401 -4.50 -25.41 2.40
N ASN A 402 -4.52 -24.53 3.41
CA ASN A 402 -4.16 -24.91 4.77
C ASN A 402 -5.26 -25.71 5.51
N HIS A 403 -6.53 -25.38 5.25
CA HIS A 403 -7.68 -25.92 5.98
C HIS A 403 -8.92 -25.97 5.10
N MET A 404 -9.95 -26.69 5.56
CA MET A 404 -11.29 -26.72 4.95
C MET A 404 -12.33 -26.22 5.96
N GLY A 405 -13.57 -25.93 5.54
CA GLY A 405 -14.67 -25.66 6.48
C GLY A 405 -14.97 -26.89 7.36
N ILE A 406 -15.44 -26.66 8.60
CA ILE A 406 -15.70 -27.77 9.55
C ILE A 406 -16.75 -28.78 9.08
N ASP A 407 -17.66 -28.36 8.20
CA ASP A 407 -18.69 -29.19 7.57
C ASP A 407 -18.38 -29.49 6.10
N SER A 408 -17.15 -29.25 5.65
CA SER A 408 -16.72 -29.53 4.27
C SER A 408 -16.88 -31.01 3.92
N ARG A 409 -16.99 -31.28 2.62
CA ARG A 409 -17.06 -32.64 2.10
C ARG A 409 -15.91 -33.52 2.61
N TRP A 410 -14.72 -32.95 2.70
CA TRP A 410 -13.52 -33.66 3.15
C TRP A 410 -13.62 -34.07 4.63
N VAL A 411 -14.17 -33.24 5.52
CA VAL A 411 -14.35 -33.62 6.94
C VAL A 411 -15.35 -34.78 7.10
N ILE A 412 -16.36 -34.83 6.24
CA ILE A 412 -17.37 -35.88 6.27
C ILE A 412 -16.81 -37.20 5.71
N GLU A 413 -16.21 -37.14 4.51
CA GLU A 413 -15.78 -38.31 3.73
C GLU A 413 -14.37 -38.83 4.11
N HIS A 414 -13.49 -37.95 4.59
CA HIS A 414 -12.08 -38.22 4.89
C HIS A 414 -11.62 -37.61 6.23
N PRO A 415 -12.21 -38.01 7.37
CA PRO A 415 -11.86 -37.44 8.68
C PRO A 415 -10.41 -37.75 9.13
N ASP A 416 -9.72 -38.69 8.48
CA ASP A 416 -8.31 -39.03 8.65
C ASP A 416 -7.35 -38.07 7.93
N TRP A 417 -7.84 -37.18 7.07
CA TRP A 417 -7.02 -36.15 6.41
C TRP A 417 -6.73 -34.93 7.28
N PHE A 418 -7.32 -34.87 8.47
CA PHE A 418 -7.23 -33.73 9.38
C PHE A 418 -6.46 -34.08 10.65
N ILE A 419 -5.73 -33.09 11.18
CA ILE A 419 -5.06 -33.24 12.47
C ILE A 419 -6.15 -33.45 13.52
N SER A 420 -6.13 -34.59 14.19
CA SER A 420 -7.18 -35.00 15.13
C SER A 420 -6.65 -35.84 16.28
N GLN A 421 -7.43 -35.92 17.35
CA GLN A 421 -7.24 -36.85 18.47
C GLN A 421 -8.51 -37.66 18.71
N ASP A 422 -8.38 -38.85 19.29
CA ASP A 422 -9.51 -39.69 19.69
C ASP A 422 -10.13 -39.26 21.03
N TYR A 423 -9.52 -38.29 21.71
CA TYR A 423 -9.97 -37.73 22.99
C TYR A 423 -9.87 -36.20 22.99
N SER A 424 -10.59 -35.54 23.90
CA SER A 424 -10.51 -34.08 24.05
C SER A 424 -9.14 -33.68 24.61
N PRO A 425 -8.36 -32.80 23.94
CA PRO A 425 -7.03 -32.39 24.39
C PRO A 425 -7.08 -31.68 25.75
N PHE A 426 -8.17 -30.96 26.00
CA PHE A 426 -8.46 -30.32 27.29
C PHE A 426 -9.72 -30.95 27.90
N PRO A 427 -9.60 -31.62 29.06
CA PRO A 427 -10.74 -32.23 29.75
C PRO A 427 -11.83 -31.25 30.20
N SER A 428 -11.53 -29.94 30.27
CA SER A 428 -12.48 -28.88 30.59
C SER A 428 -13.39 -28.50 29.42
N TYR A 429 -13.06 -28.89 28.19
CA TYR A 429 -13.88 -28.56 27.03
C TYR A 429 -15.21 -29.29 27.05
N SER A 430 -16.25 -28.57 26.65
CA SER A 430 -17.62 -29.05 26.61
C SER A 430 -18.22 -28.81 25.22
N PHE A 431 -18.84 -29.84 24.66
CA PHE A 431 -19.38 -29.84 23.29
C PHE A 431 -20.89 -30.12 23.30
N ASN A 432 -21.65 -29.35 24.08
CA ASN A 432 -23.10 -29.54 24.26
C ASN A 432 -23.95 -28.68 23.31
N GLY A 433 -23.30 -27.84 22.50
CA GLY A 433 -23.94 -26.99 21.50
C GLY A 433 -24.74 -27.74 20.43
N SER A 434 -25.35 -26.97 19.52
CA SER A 434 -26.14 -27.53 18.41
C SER A 434 -25.26 -28.25 17.39
N ASN A 435 -25.77 -29.35 16.81
CA ASN A 435 -25.13 -30.00 15.66
C ASN A 435 -25.09 -29.03 14.46
N LEU A 436 -23.88 -28.80 13.92
CA LEU A 436 -23.62 -27.92 12.79
C LEU A 436 -23.44 -28.69 11.47
N SER A 437 -23.46 -30.02 11.48
CA SER A 437 -23.37 -30.84 10.28
C SER A 437 -24.64 -30.73 9.43
N TRP A 438 -24.47 -30.66 8.11
CA TRP A 438 -25.56 -30.81 7.14
C TRP A 438 -25.84 -32.28 6.81
N ASP A 439 -24.90 -33.18 7.07
CA ASP A 439 -25.01 -34.62 6.79
C ASP A 439 -25.53 -35.36 8.02
N GLN A 440 -26.59 -36.16 7.84
CA GLN A 440 -27.24 -36.90 8.94
C GLN A 440 -26.40 -38.05 9.50
N ARG A 441 -25.34 -38.47 8.80
CA ARG A 441 -24.42 -39.54 9.24
C ARG A 441 -23.44 -39.05 10.30
N VAL A 442 -23.18 -37.75 10.36
CA VAL A 442 -22.12 -37.15 11.18
C VAL A 442 -22.67 -35.99 12.01
N GLY A 443 -22.28 -35.91 13.28
CA GLY A 443 -22.48 -34.75 14.13
C GLY A 443 -21.23 -33.89 14.21
N ILE A 444 -21.36 -32.57 14.12
CA ILE A 444 -20.28 -31.59 14.30
C ILE A 444 -20.67 -30.63 15.41
N TYR A 445 -19.83 -30.53 16.44
CA TYR A 445 -20.09 -29.73 17.64
C TYR A 445 -18.88 -28.87 17.96
N VAL A 446 -19.09 -27.56 18.04
CA VAL A 446 -18.08 -26.58 18.49
C VAL A 446 -18.18 -26.45 20.01
N GLU A 447 -17.05 -26.13 20.64
CA GLU A 447 -16.94 -26.00 22.09
C GLU A 447 -17.80 -24.83 22.64
N ASP A 448 -18.41 -25.03 23.81
CA ASP A 448 -19.45 -24.16 24.35
C ASP A 448 -18.96 -22.74 24.71
N HIS A 449 -17.70 -22.57 25.15
CA HIS A 449 -17.12 -21.28 25.53
C HIS A 449 -16.82 -20.37 24.31
N TYR A 450 -16.87 -20.90 23.08
CA TYR A 450 -16.82 -20.06 21.88
C TYR A 450 -18.01 -19.11 21.76
N PHE A 451 -19.19 -19.49 22.27
CA PHE A 451 -20.40 -18.68 22.14
C PHE A 451 -20.38 -17.46 23.07
N ASN A 452 -19.64 -17.53 24.18
CA ASN A 452 -19.55 -16.46 25.18
C ASN A 452 -18.16 -15.80 25.24
N ASN A 453 -17.21 -16.19 24.36
CA ASN A 453 -15.84 -15.67 24.26
C ASN A 453 -15.03 -15.79 25.55
N THR A 454 -15.33 -16.78 26.40
CA THR A 454 -14.60 -16.99 27.66
C THR A 454 -13.38 -17.89 27.50
N ASP A 455 -13.35 -18.70 26.43
CA ASP A 455 -12.19 -19.49 25.98
C ASP A 455 -12.29 -19.73 24.46
N ALA A 456 -11.19 -20.11 23.82
CA ALA A 456 -11.11 -20.45 22.41
C ALA A 456 -10.55 -21.85 22.22
N ALA A 457 -11.46 -22.82 22.15
CA ALA A 457 -11.07 -24.22 21.99
C ALA A 457 -10.26 -24.46 20.71
N VAL A 458 -9.21 -25.25 20.83
CA VAL A 458 -8.33 -25.59 19.69
C VAL A 458 -8.91 -26.67 18.77
N VAL A 459 -9.98 -27.35 19.19
CA VAL A 459 -10.63 -28.44 18.45
C VAL A 459 -12.15 -28.32 18.43
N PHE A 460 -12.79 -28.97 17.46
CA PHE A 460 -14.22 -29.28 17.45
C PHE A 460 -14.44 -30.80 17.49
N LYS A 461 -15.62 -31.23 17.97
CA LYS A 461 -15.98 -32.65 18.05
C LYS A 461 -16.75 -33.09 16.80
N ARG A 462 -16.28 -34.16 16.15
CA ARG A 462 -16.96 -34.91 15.10
C ARG A 462 -17.43 -36.24 15.66
N VAL A 463 -18.71 -36.57 15.52
CA VAL A 463 -19.30 -37.86 15.93
C VAL A 463 -19.81 -38.58 14.69
N ASP A 464 -19.31 -39.78 14.45
CA ASP A 464 -19.87 -40.66 13.43
C ASP A 464 -21.03 -41.45 14.06
N PHE A 465 -22.27 -41.21 13.62
CA PHE A 465 -23.44 -41.82 14.26
C PHE A 465 -23.61 -43.31 13.93
N TRP A 466 -22.89 -43.85 12.94
CA TRP A 466 -22.98 -45.25 12.56
C TRP A 466 -22.02 -46.11 13.39
N SER A 467 -20.79 -45.64 13.56
CA SER A 467 -19.76 -46.32 14.37
C SER A 467 -19.77 -45.91 15.84
N GLY A 468 -20.35 -44.75 16.18
CA GLY A 468 -20.22 -44.13 17.49
C GLY A 468 -18.85 -43.51 17.74
N GLN A 469 -17.98 -43.46 16.73
CA GLN A 469 -16.63 -42.90 16.87
C GLN A 469 -16.69 -41.39 17.08
N GLU A 470 -16.05 -40.92 18.15
CA GLU A 470 -15.79 -39.50 18.38
C GLU A 470 -14.35 -39.15 17.95
N LYS A 471 -14.19 -38.05 17.22
CA LYS A 471 -12.89 -37.45 16.90
C LYS A 471 -12.90 -35.97 17.25
N TYR A 472 -11.77 -35.49 17.75
CA TYR A 472 -11.55 -34.09 18.10
C TYR A 472 -10.58 -33.50 17.08
N ILE A 473 -11.11 -32.74 16.12
CA ILE A 473 -10.36 -32.22 14.97
C ILE A 473 -9.91 -30.79 15.25
N TYR A 474 -8.64 -30.48 14.98
CA TYR A 474 -8.10 -29.15 15.23
C TYR A 474 -8.65 -28.10 14.25
N HIS A 475 -8.92 -26.92 14.79
CA HIS A 475 -9.20 -25.73 13.99
C HIS A 475 -7.95 -25.20 13.31
N GLY A 476 -8.07 -24.58 12.13
CA GLY A 476 -6.94 -23.90 11.49
C GLY A 476 -6.38 -22.77 12.36
N ASN A 477 -5.05 -22.60 12.36
CA ASN A 477 -4.36 -21.65 13.23
C ASN A 477 -3.01 -21.22 12.64
N ASP A 478 -2.60 -19.97 12.88
CA ASP A 478 -1.32 -19.39 12.44
C ASP A 478 -0.31 -19.15 13.59
N GLY A 479 -0.71 -19.41 14.84
CA GLY A 479 0.09 -19.29 16.05
C GLY A 479 0.04 -17.93 16.77
N THR A 480 -0.80 -16.98 16.33
CA THR A 480 -0.77 -15.59 16.82
C THR A 480 -1.83 -15.21 17.85
N SER A 481 -2.96 -15.93 17.98
CA SER A 481 -3.96 -15.63 19.02
C SER A 481 -4.96 -16.77 19.25
N MET A 482 -6.08 -16.76 18.52
CA MET A 482 -7.19 -17.72 18.60
C MET A 482 -7.31 -18.54 17.30
N PRO A 483 -7.70 -19.81 17.38
CA PRO A 483 -7.98 -20.63 16.20
C PRO A 483 -9.14 -20.06 15.36
N TRP A 484 -9.13 -20.35 14.06
CA TRP A 484 -10.26 -20.08 13.16
C TRP A 484 -11.35 -21.14 13.36
N ASN A 485 -12.31 -20.81 14.22
CA ASN A 485 -13.31 -21.72 14.77
C ASN A 485 -14.31 -22.34 13.77
N ASP A 486 -14.31 -21.89 12.53
CA ASP A 486 -15.13 -22.41 11.44
C ASP A 486 -14.32 -23.19 10.40
N THR A 487 -13.07 -23.56 10.73
CA THR A 487 -12.16 -24.29 9.85
C THR A 487 -11.63 -25.57 10.50
N ALA A 488 -11.17 -26.52 9.69
CA ALA A 488 -10.58 -27.80 10.07
C ALA A 488 -9.19 -27.95 9.42
N GLN A 489 -8.16 -28.16 10.23
CA GLN A 489 -6.76 -28.17 9.81
C GLN A 489 -6.37 -29.48 9.12
N LEU A 490 -5.79 -29.38 7.92
CA LEU A 490 -5.28 -30.54 7.17
C LEU A 490 -3.95 -31.05 7.73
N ASP A 491 -3.77 -32.37 7.68
CA ASP A 491 -2.53 -33.06 8.07
C ASP A 491 -1.61 -33.28 6.85
N TYR A 492 -0.59 -32.42 6.75
CA TYR A 492 0.41 -32.47 5.69
C TYR A 492 1.51 -33.49 5.95
N LEU A 493 1.52 -34.24 7.06
CA LEU A 493 2.36 -35.44 7.17
C LEU A 493 1.82 -36.58 6.32
N ASN A 494 0.50 -36.59 6.05
CA ASN A 494 -0.12 -37.58 5.18
C ASN A 494 0.17 -37.27 3.68
N PRO A 495 0.87 -38.15 2.94
CA PRO A 495 1.18 -37.93 1.52
C PRO A 495 -0.07 -37.85 0.63
N GLN A 496 -1.16 -38.54 0.99
CA GLN A 496 -2.41 -38.50 0.23
C GLN A 496 -3.08 -37.13 0.29
N VAL A 497 -3.01 -36.47 1.46
CA VAL A 497 -3.52 -35.11 1.66
C VAL A 497 -2.74 -34.12 0.80
N ARG A 498 -1.40 -34.21 0.81
CA ARG A 498 -0.55 -33.36 -0.03
C ARG A 498 -0.90 -33.48 -1.51
N GLU A 499 -1.04 -34.70 -2.03
CA GLU A 499 -1.44 -34.93 -3.43
C GLU A 499 -2.86 -34.42 -3.72
N ALA A 500 -3.84 -34.65 -2.84
CA ALA A 500 -5.20 -34.16 -3.02
C ALA A 500 -5.26 -32.62 -3.09
N VAL A 501 -4.49 -31.93 -2.23
CA VAL A 501 -4.37 -30.48 -2.28
C VAL A 501 -3.67 -30.02 -3.56
N ILE A 502 -2.57 -30.66 -3.97
CA ILE A 502 -1.88 -30.35 -5.25
C ILE A 502 -2.84 -30.46 -6.43
N GLN A 503 -3.62 -31.54 -6.52
CA GLN A 503 -4.61 -31.72 -7.59
C GLN A 503 -5.69 -30.63 -7.55
N THR A 504 -6.09 -30.20 -6.37
CA THR A 504 -7.04 -29.09 -6.19
C THR A 504 -6.44 -27.77 -6.66
N ILE A 505 -5.17 -27.50 -6.33
CA ILE A 505 -4.44 -26.32 -6.84
C ILE A 505 -4.36 -26.36 -8.37
N LEU A 506 -4.03 -27.50 -8.97
CA LEU A 506 -3.99 -27.68 -10.42
C LEU A 506 -5.37 -27.51 -11.06
N HIS A 507 -6.43 -27.97 -10.40
CA HIS A 507 -7.81 -27.72 -10.83
C HIS A 507 -8.12 -26.22 -10.86
N VAL A 508 -7.76 -25.49 -9.80
CA VAL A 508 -7.92 -24.03 -9.74
C VAL A 508 -7.08 -23.33 -10.82
N ALA A 509 -5.83 -23.75 -11.02
CA ALA A 509 -4.91 -23.19 -12.03
C ALA A 509 -5.42 -23.32 -13.46
N ARG A 510 -6.13 -24.41 -13.78
CA ARG A 510 -6.77 -24.60 -15.09
C ARG A 510 -7.91 -23.61 -15.35
N LYS A 511 -8.49 -23.02 -14.31
CA LYS A 511 -9.52 -21.97 -14.40
C LYS A 511 -8.90 -20.58 -14.28
N PHE A 512 -8.00 -20.37 -13.34
CA PHE A 512 -7.47 -19.04 -13.01
C PHE A 512 -5.96 -18.97 -13.33
N PRO A 513 -5.54 -18.17 -14.32
CA PRO A 513 -4.13 -17.99 -14.64
C PRO A 513 -3.36 -17.23 -13.54
N VAL A 514 -4.04 -16.67 -12.54
CA VAL A 514 -3.43 -16.03 -11.37
C VAL A 514 -4.07 -16.63 -10.13
N ILE A 515 -3.26 -17.18 -9.22
CA ILE A 515 -3.72 -17.76 -7.96
C ILE A 515 -3.03 -17.05 -6.81
N ARG A 516 -3.81 -16.56 -5.87
CA ARG A 516 -3.32 -16.05 -4.58
C ARG A 516 -3.53 -17.11 -3.50
N PHE A 517 -2.44 -17.56 -2.89
CA PHE A 517 -2.47 -18.50 -1.78
C PHE A 517 -2.58 -17.75 -0.46
N ASP A 518 -3.62 -18.09 0.31
CA ASP A 518 -3.85 -17.59 1.66
C ASP A 518 -2.89 -18.24 2.66
N ALA A 519 -2.36 -17.42 3.59
CA ALA A 519 -1.48 -17.82 4.68
C ALA A 519 -0.39 -18.83 4.28
N ALA A 520 0.25 -18.63 3.12
CA ALA A 520 1.13 -19.61 2.50
C ALA A 520 2.32 -20.00 3.39
N MET A 521 2.78 -19.08 4.23
CA MET A 521 3.84 -19.31 5.22
C MET A 521 3.53 -20.43 6.21
N THR A 522 2.25 -20.70 6.51
CA THR A 522 1.85 -21.75 7.47
C THR A 522 2.16 -23.17 6.97
N LEU A 523 2.26 -23.34 5.65
CA LEU A 523 2.53 -24.63 5.01
C LEU A 523 3.99 -24.83 4.58
N ALA A 524 4.85 -23.81 4.74
CA ALA A 524 6.28 -24.01 4.56
C ALA A 524 6.76 -25.01 5.62
N LYS A 525 7.55 -26.01 5.22
CA LYS A 525 7.99 -27.13 6.06
C LYS A 525 8.46 -26.71 7.46
N LYS A 526 9.29 -25.65 7.52
CA LYS A 526 9.81 -25.05 8.77
C LYS A 526 8.69 -24.57 9.72
N HIS A 527 7.66 -23.91 9.20
CA HIS A 527 6.58 -23.37 10.02
C HIS A 527 5.50 -24.39 10.30
N TYR A 528 5.21 -25.27 9.35
CA TYR A 528 4.29 -26.38 9.59
C TYR A 528 4.78 -27.25 10.75
N GLN A 529 6.08 -27.57 10.79
CA GLN A 529 6.73 -28.23 11.93
C GLN A 529 6.56 -27.41 13.21
N ARG A 530 7.02 -26.14 13.22
CA ARG A 530 6.95 -25.26 14.39
C ARG A 530 5.53 -25.17 15.00
N LEU A 531 4.50 -25.13 14.15
CA LEU A 531 3.11 -24.93 14.57
C LEU A 531 2.47 -26.24 15.05
N TRP A 532 2.54 -27.30 14.25
CA TRP A 532 1.74 -28.51 14.45
C TRP A 532 2.52 -29.69 15.04
N PHE A 533 3.83 -29.75 14.82
CA PHE A 533 4.71 -30.84 15.24
C PHE A 533 6.07 -30.28 15.71
N PRO A 534 6.08 -29.43 16.75
CA PRO A 534 7.28 -28.69 17.15
C PRO A 534 8.43 -29.61 17.52
N GLU A 535 9.67 -29.12 17.44
CA GLU A 535 10.81 -29.85 17.99
C GLU A 535 10.75 -29.79 19.53
N PRO A 536 11.12 -30.87 20.25
CA PRO A 536 11.12 -30.85 21.71
C PRO A 536 11.93 -29.66 22.27
N GLY A 537 11.30 -28.82 23.09
CA GLY A 537 11.90 -27.62 23.70
C GLY A 537 11.68 -26.33 22.91
N THR A 538 10.94 -26.39 21.81
CA THR A 538 10.60 -25.23 20.96
C THR A 538 9.10 -24.98 20.83
N GLY A 539 8.27 -25.78 21.52
CA GLY A 539 6.81 -25.67 21.53
C GLY A 539 6.27 -24.37 22.15
N GLY A 540 4.93 -24.30 22.28
CA GLY A 540 4.24 -23.09 22.74
C GLY A 540 3.49 -22.29 21.66
N ALA A 541 3.47 -22.76 20.42
CA ALA A 541 2.79 -22.07 19.32
C ALA A 541 1.28 -22.31 19.36
N ILE A 542 0.86 -23.57 19.22
CA ILE A 542 -0.55 -24.01 19.26
C ILE A 542 -0.74 -24.85 20.54
N PRO A 543 -1.70 -24.51 21.42
CA PRO A 543 -1.93 -25.26 22.65
C PRO A 543 -2.20 -26.75 22.37
N SER A 544 -1.71 -27.63 23.24
CA SER A 544 -1.75 -29.10 23.15
C SER A 544 -0.90 -29.74 22.05
N ARG A 545 -0.15 -28.97 21.25
CA ARG A 545 0.69 -29.55 20.19
C ARG A 545 2.09 -29.95 20.65
N ALA A 546 2.58 -29.44 21.79
CA ALA A 546 3.87 -29.88 22.34
C ALA A 546 3.92 -31.40 22.65
N GLU A 547 2.79 -32.05 22.97
CA GLU A 547 2.74 -33.51 23.21
C GLU A 547 2.93 -34.35 21.93
N HIS A 548 2.80 -33.73 20.75
CA HIS A 548 2.97 -34.35 19.44
C HIS A 548 4.28 -33.90 18.76
N SER A 549 5.29 -33.55 19.56
CA SER A 549 6.59 -33.08 19.07
C SER A 549 7.31 -34.15 18.25
N LEU A 550 7.98 -33.74 17.18
CA LEU A 550 8.80 -34.60 16.33
C LEU A 550 10.22 -34.04 16.24
N THR A 551 11.24 -34.92 16.27
CA THR A 551 12.60 -34.46 15.94
C THR A 551 12.68 -34.04 14.48
N LYS A 552 13.69 -33.23 14.14
CA LYS A 552 13.88 -32.77 12.77
C LYS A 552 13.96 -33.93 11.77
N GLU A 553 14.68 -34.99 12.11
CA GLU A 553 14.85 -36.18 11.27
C GLU A 553 13.54 -36.94 11.08
N GLN A 554 12.74 -37.09 12.13
CA GLN A 554 11.44 -37.76 12.07
C GLN A 554 10.45 -36.99 11.19
N PHE A 555 10.38 -35.66 11.39
CA PHE A 555 9.54 -34.80 10.59
C PHE A 555 9.98 -34.76 9.13
N ASP A 556 11.30 -34.65 8.88
CA ASP A 556 11.87 -34.66 7.54
C ASP A 556 11.63 -36.00 6.82
N ALA A 557 11.59 -37.12 7.55
CA ALA A 557 11.22 -38.42 6.98
C ALA A 557 9.74 -38.50 6.58
N ALA A 558 8.83 -37.90 7.35
CA ALA A 558 7.40 -37.87 7.07
C ALA A 558 7.02 -36.87 5.95
N MET A 559 7.74 -35.76 5.87
CA MET A 559 7.60 -34.72 4.84
C MET A 559 8.95 -34.51 4.13
N PRO A 560 9.37 -35.40 3.23
CA PRO A 560 10.70 -35.35 2.63
C PRO A 560 10.92 -34.15 1.70
N ILE A 561 9.88 -33.76 0.98
CA ILE A 561 9.92 -32.66 0.01
C ILE A 561 9.14 -31.47 0.59
N GLU A 562 9.65 -30.27 0.36
CA GLU A 562 8.95 -29.03 0.68
C GLU A 562 7.70 -28.88 -0.20
N PHE A 563 6.52 -28.76 0.43
CA PHE A 563 5.24 -28.82 -0.26
C PHE A 563 5.13 -27.78 -1.37
N TRP A 564 5.51 -26.53 -1.07
CA TRP A 564 5.43 -25.46 -2.05
C TRP A 564 6.38 -25.65 -3.22
N ARG A 565 7.55 -26.28 -3.00
CA ARG A 565 8.47 -26.60 -4.08
C ARG A 565 7.83 -27.60 -5.04
N GLU A 566 7.19 -28.62 -4.50
CA GLU A 566 6.46 -29.62 -5.28
C GLU A 566 5.30 -28.99 -6.06
N VAL A 567 4.50 -28.12 -5.42
CA VAL A 567 3.42 -27.36 -6.10
C VAL A 567 3.97 -26.57 -7.28
N VAL A 568 5.06 -25.82 -7.09
CA VAL A 568 5.63 -24.98 -8.14
C VAL A 568 6.16 -25.84 -9.31
N ASP A 569 6.84 -26.95 -9.01
CA ASP A 569 7.35 -27.86 -10.04
C ASP A 569 6.21 -28.50 -10.86
N ARG A 570 5.14 -28.94 -10.18
CA ARG A 570 3.94 -29.51 -10.82
C ARG A 570 3.20 -28.47 -11.65
N VAL A 571 3.06 -27.23 -11.17
CA VAL A 571 2.46 -26.13 -11.94
C VAL A 571 3.28 -25.82 -13.18
N ALA A 572 4.60 -25.73 -13.07
CA ALA A 572 5.48 -25.48 -14.20
C ALA A 572 5.41 -26.59 -15.26
N GLN A 573 5.17 -27.84 -14.84
CA GLN A 573 5.05 -28.97 -15.75
C GLN A 573 3.65 -29.11 -16.39
N GLU A 574 2.59 -28.93 -15.61
CA GLU A 574 1.21 -29.27 -16.01
C GLU A 574 0.38 -28.08 -16.48
N VAL A 575 0.62 -26.89 -15.92
CA VAL A 575 -0.13 -25.65 -16.17
C VAL A 575 0.81 -24.42 -16.19
N PRO A 576 1.77 -24.37 -17.14
CA PRO A 576 2.87 -23.39 -17.14
C PRO A 576 2.46 -21.92 -17.38
N ASP A 577 1.19 -21.65 -17.69
CA ASP A 577 0.66 -20.28 -17.88
C ASP A 577 -0.08 -19.78 -16.62
N THR A 578 0.38 -20.20 -15.44
CA THR A 578 -0.19 -19.84 -14.14
C THR A 578 0.82 -19.05 -13.30
N LEU A 579 0.43 -17.86 -12.86
CA LEU A 579 1.16 -17.06 -11.88
C LEU A 579 0.72 -17.44 -10.47
N LEU A 580 1.71 -17.81 -9.65
CA LEU A 580 1.53 -18.19 -8.25
C LEU A 580 1.96 -17.04 -7.34
N LEU A 581 1.00 -16.53 -6.57
CA LEU A 581 1.19 -15.44 -5.63
C LEU A 581 1.05 -15.99 -4.21
N ALA A 582 2.07 -15.81 -3.38
CA ALA A 582 2.05 -16.20 -1.97
C ALA A 582 1.74 -15.00 -1.07
N GLU A 583 0.68 -15.10 -0.26
CA GLU A 583 0.62 -14.31 0.96
C GLU A 583 1.53 -14.99 2.00
N ALA A 584 2.75 -14.47 2.14
CA ALA A 584 3.68 -14.91 3.17
C ALA A 584 4.21 -13.70 3.93
N PHE A 585 4.39 -13.87 5.23
CA PHE A 585 5.00 -12.89 6.14
C PHE A 585 6.16 -13.56 6.89
N TRP A 586 6.67 -12.89 7.93
CA TRP A 586 7.71 -13.39 8.84
C TRP A 586 9.12 -13.48 8.23
N LEU A 587 9.48 -12.52 7.37
CA LEU A 587 10.83 -12.40 6.78
C LEU A 587 11.18 -13.58 5.85
N MET A 588 10.16 -14.23 5.28
CA MET A 588 10.29 -15.36 4.37
C MET A 588 10.14 -14.99 2.90
N GLU A 589 9.98 -13.71 2.57
CA GLU A 589 9.64 -13.26 1.23
C GLU A 589 10.69 -13.75 0.22
N GLY A 590 11.97 -13.56 0.54
CA GLY A 590 13.10 -14.09 -0.24
C GLY A 590 13.05 -15.62 -0.38
N TYR A 591 12.76 -16.35 0.70
CA TYR A 591 12.68 -17.82 0.68
C TYR A 591 11.59 -18.33 -0.25
N PHE A 592 10.39 -17.74 -0.20
CA PHE A 592 9.25 -18.13 -1.05
C PHE A 592 9.55 -17.95 -2.53
N VAL A 593 10.18 -16.84 -2.91
CA VAL A 593 10.41 -16.53 -4.32
C VAL A 593 11.68 -17.15 -4.86
N ARG A 594 12.77 -17.12 -4.09
CA ARG A 594 14.09 -17.61 -4.48
C ARG A 594 14.21 -19.12 -4.33
N THR A 595 13.85 -19.66 -3.17
CA THR A 595 14.09 -21.08 -2.86
C THR A 595 12.91 -21.97 -3.27
N LEU A 596 11.68 -21.54 -2.97
CA LEU A 596 10.46 -22.29 -3.28
C LEU A 596 9.96 -22.04 -4.70
N GLY A 597 10.38 -20.94 -5.33
CA GLY A 597 10.05 -20.62 -6.72
C GLY A 597 8.68 -20.00 -6.93
N MET A 598 8.05 -19.42 -5.90
CA MET A 598 6.83 -18.64 -6.10
C MET A 598 7.08 -17.47 -7.07
N HIS A 599 6.10 -17.18 -7.92
CA HIS A 599 6.24 -16.09 -8.88
C HIS A 599 6.22 -14.75 -8.17
N ARG A 600 5.29 -14.59 -7.22
CA ARG A 600 5.11 -13.35 -6.45
C ARG A 600 4.90 -13.61 -4.97
N VAL A 601 5.28 -12.67 -4.11
CA VAL A 601 5.07 -12.72 -2.66
C VAL A 601 4.67 -11.34 -2.13
N TYR A 602 3.81 -11.29 -1.12
CA TYR A 602 3.42 -10.02 -0.49
C TYR A 602 4.60 -9.25 0.11
N ASN A 603 4.57 -7.93 -0.04
CA ASN A 603 5.51 -7.01 0.59
C ASN A 603 4.76 -6.05 1.53
N SER A 604 4.48 -6.53 2.75
CA SER A 604 3.80 -5.70 3.77
C SER A 604 4.67 -4.56 4.29
N ALA A 605 6.00 -4.64 4.12
CA ALA A 605 6.92 -3.57 4.47
C ALA A 605 6.63 -2.30 3.63
N PHE A 606 6.30 -2.44 2.34
CA PHE A 606 5.89 -1.32 1.49
C PHE A 606 4.76 -0.52 2.12
N MET A 607 3.66 -1.17 2.47
CA MET A 607 2.49 -0.51 3.06
C MET A 607 2.82 0.09 4.44
N ASN A 608 3.31 -0.73 5.37
CA ASN A 608 3.47 -0.32 6.77
C ASN A 608 4.54 0.75 6.94
N MET A 609 5.72 0.56 6.35
CA MET A 609 6.84 1.50 6.54
C MET A 609 6.56 2.84 5.85
N LEU A 610 5.96 2.84 4.65
CA LEU A 610 5.65 4.09 3.95
C LEU A 610 4.47 4.85 4.57
N ARG A 611 3.48 4.13 5.14
CA ARG A 611 2.40 4.74 5.94
C ARG A 611 2.98 5.47 7.14
N ASP A 612 3.82 4.78 7.89
CA ASP A 612 4.40 5.25 9.15
C ASP A 612 5.63 6.15 8.97
N GLU A 613 5.97 6.50 7.72
CA GLU A 613 7.13 7.34 7.34
C GLU A 613 8.48 6.81 7.85
N LYS A 614 8.58 5.48 7.97
CA LYS A 614 9.83 4.75 8.25
C LYS A 614 10.66 4.62 6.97
N ASN A 615 10.92 5.75 6.32
CA ASN A 615 11.50 5.80 4.97
C ASN A 615 12.90 5.18 4.93
N ALA A 616 13.72 5.44 5.94
CA ALA A 616 15.05 4.84 6.08
C ALA A 616 14.99 3.30 6.19
N GLU A 617 14.03 2.75 6.94
CA GLU A 617 13.86 1.29 7.05
C GLU A 617 13.46 0.69 5.68
N TYR A 618 12.54 1.33 4.95
CA TYR A 618 12.11 0.82 3.65
C TYR A 618 13.19 0.96 2.56
N ARG A 619 13.96 2.06 2.57
CA ARG A 619 15.14 2.20 1.69
C ARG A 619 16.18 1.14 1.99
N LEU A 620 16.41 0.81 3.26
CA LEU A 620 17.30 -0.27 3.65
C LEU A 620 16.81 -1.63 3.15
N VAL A 621 15.50 -1.92 3.21
CA VAL A 621 14.91 -3.14 2.61
C VAL A 621 15.22 -3.21 1.10
N MET A 622 15.08 -2.10 0.37
CA MET A 622 15.40 -2.06 -1.06
C MET A 622 16.90 -2.27 -1.31
N LYS A 623 17.78 -1.60 -0.57
CA LYS A 623 19.24 -1.74 -0.69
C LYS A 623 19.68 -3.17 -0.40
N ASN A 624 19.24 -3.74 0.73
CA ASN A 624 19.54 -5.13 1.10
C ASN A 624 19.07 -6.12 0.02
N THR A 625 17.89 -5.89 -0.56
CA THR A 625 17.35 -6.75 -1.63
C THR A 625 18.21 -6.64 -2.90
N LEU A 626 18.61 -5.43 -3.31
CA LEU A 626 19.43 -5.20 -4.50
C LEU A 626 20.87 -5.71 -4.34
N GLU A 627 21.46 -5.55 -3.15
CA GLU A 627 22.81 -6.04 -2.86
C GLU A 627 22.86 -7.57 -2.75
N PHE A 628 21.79 -8.20 -2.25
CA PHE A 628 21.69 -9.66 -2.21
C PHE A 628 21.36 -10.23 -3.59
N ASP A 629 20.14 -9.98 -4.09
CA ASP A 629 19.67 -10.47 -5.39
C ASP A 629 18.52 -9.59 -5.93
N PRO A 630 18.78 -8.74 -6.95
CA PRO A 630 17.77 -7.87 -7.55
C PRO A 630 16.53 -8.62 -8.07
N GLU A 631 16.65 -9.90 -8.43
CA GLU A 631 15.52 -10.70 -8.94
C GLU A 631 14.38 -10.85 -7.91
N ILE A 632 14.68 -10.71 -6.61
CA ILE A 632 13.66 -10.73 -5.55
C ILE A 632 12.75 -9.50 -5.66
N LEU A 633 13.29 -8.33 -6.01
CA LEU A 633 12.53 -7.06 -6.04
C LEU A 633 11.36 -7.12 -7.03
N LYS A 634 11.55 -7.70 -8.21
CA LYS A 634 10.45 -7.86 -9.20
C LYS A 634 9.39 -8.88 -8.80
N ARG A 635 9.61 -9.61 -7.71
CA ARG A 635 8.68 -10.64 -7.23
C ARG A 635 7.82 -10.16 -6.06
N TYR A 636 8.08 -8.97 -5.52
CA TYR A 636 7.22 -8.37 -4.52
C TYR A 636 5.87 -7.94 -5.09
N VAL A 637 4.81 -8.17 -4.32
CA VAL A 637 3.49 -7.58 -4.53
C VAL A 637 3.41 -6.35 -3.64
N ASN A 638 3.44 -5.18 -4.27
CA ASN A 638 3.32 -3.90 -3.57
C ASN A 638 1.85 -3.48 -3.56
N PHE A 639 1.32 -3.14 -2.39
CA PHE A 639 -0.06 -2.72 -2.20
C PHE A 639 -0.17 -1.63 -1.13
N MET A 640 -1.19 -0.79 -1.24
CA MET A 640 -1.53 0.20 -0.21
C MET A 640 -2.56 -0.33 0.79
N ASN A 641 -3.36 -1.31 0.36
CA ASN A 641 -4.22 -2.09 1.23
C ASN A 641 -4.50 -3.46 0.59
N ASN A 642 -4.93 -4.40 1.42
CA ASN A 642 -5.47 -5.68 1.01
C ASN A 642 -6.82 -5.88 1.74
N PRO A 643 -7.53 -7.02 1.56
CA PRO A 643 -8.81 -7.27 2.23
C PRO A 643 -8.75 -7.28 3.77
N ASP A 644 -7.61 -7.67 4.34
CA ASP A 644 -7.42 -7.82 5.79
C ASP A 644 -6.94 -6.53 6.47
N GLU A 645 -6.52 -5.54 5.69
CA GLU A 645 -5.97 -4.26 6.15
C GLU A 645 -6.99 -3.11 6.09
N ARG A 646 -6.65 -2.00 6.74
CA ARG A 646 -7.46 -0.76 6.64
C ARG A 646 -7.45 -0.23 5.21
N THR A 647 -8.51 0.48 4.80
CA THR A 647 -8.61 1.00 3.43
C THR A 647 -7.48 1.99 3.11
N ALA A 648 -7.09 2.09 1.84
CA ALA A 648 -5.98 2.97 1.44
C ALA A 648 -6.24 4.45 1.80
N VAL A 649 -7.49 4.89 1.74
CA VAL A 649 -7.88 6.26 2.13
C VAL A 649 -7.80 6.50 3.63
N ASP A 650 -8.09 5.51 4.46
CA ASP A 650 -7.92 5.60 5.92
C ASP A 650 -6.42 5.64 6.30
N GLN A 651 -5.60 4.87 5.60
CA GLN A 651 -4.17 4.77 5.89
C GLN A 651 -3.34 5.95 5.35
N PHE A 652 -3.64 6.46 4.15
CA PHE A 652 -2.79 7.43 3.44
C PHE A 652 -3.49 8.77 3.12
N GLY A 653 -4.78 8.90 3.44
CA GLY A 653 -5.59 10.05 3.05
C GLY A 653 -5.97 10.04 1.57
N LYS A 654 -6.29 11.21 1.01
CA LYS A 654 -6.76 11.39 -0.38
C LYS A 654 -5.90 12.34 -1.21
N GLU A 655 -4.85 12.87 -0.62
CA GLU A 655 -4.02 13.94 -1.19
C GLU A 655 -2.64 13.44 -1.64
N ASP A 656 -1.64 14.31 -1.64
CA ASP A 656 -0.31 14.06 -2.22
C ASP A 656 0.38 12.81 -1.66
N LYS A 657 0.26 12.51 -0.37
CA LYS A 657 0.85 11.28 0.22
C LYS A 657 0.28 10.01 -0.42
N TYR A 658 -1.05 9.93 -0.56
CA TYR A 658 -1.70 8.80 -1.24
C TYR A 658 -1.16 8.62 -2.66
N PHE A 659 -1.13 9.69 -3.46
CA PHE A 659 -0.73 9.61 -4.86
C PHE A 659 0.78 9.40 -5.04
N GLY A 660 1.60 9.89 -4.13
CA GLY A 660 3.03 9.62 -4.09
C GLY A 660 3.35 8.14 -3.85
N ILE A 661 2.70 7.53 -2.85
CA ILE A 661 2.81 6.08 -2.58
C ILE A 661 2.21 5.25 -3.70
N CYS A 662 1.07 5.65 -4.25
CA CYS A 662 0.47 4.97 -5.40
C CYS A 662 1.39 5.03 -6.63
N THR A 663 2.07 6.16 -6.85
CA THR A 663 3.08 6.32 -7.91
C THR A 663 4.21 5.31 -7.69
N MET A 664 4.79 5.25 -6.47
CA MET A 664 5.81 4.24 -6.16
C MET A 664 5.34 2.80 -6.39
N MET A 665 4.12 2.49 -5.97
CA MET A 665 3.53 1.15 -6.11
C MET A 665 3.51 0.71 -7.58
N VAL A 666 3.19 1.62 -8.50
CA VAL A 666 3.05 1.32 -9.94
C VAL A 666 4.36 1.44 -10.72
N THR A 667 5.36 2.18 -10.22
CA THR A 667 6.63 2.40 -10.91
C THR A 667 7.82 1.61 -10.35
N LEU A 668 7.67 0.93 -9.21
CA LEU A 668 8.66 -0.05 -8.75
C LEU A 668 8.53 -1.39 -9.50
N PRO A 669 9.63 -2.15 -9.65
CA PRO A 669 9.54 -3.55 -10.04
C PRO A 669 8.66 -4.34 -9.05
N GLY A 670 7.95 -5.35 -9.54
CA GLY A 670 6.99 -6.10 -8.73
C GLY A 670 5.59 -6.20 -9.36
N LEU A 671 4.62 -6.61 -8.58
CA LEU A 671 3.21 -6.61 -8.96
C LEU A 671 2.48 -5.53 -8.17
N PRO A 672 1.98 -4.45 -8.81
CA PRO A 672 1.09 -3.51 -8.15
C PRO A 672 -0.29 -4.12 -7.95
N MET A 673 -0.76 -4.13 -6.70
CA MET A 673 -2.09 -4.61 -6.35
C MET A 673 -2.94 -3.49 -5.72
N PHE A 674 -4.10 -3.23 -6.31
CA PHE A 674 -5.08 -2.29 -5.81
C PHE A 674 -6.16 -3.00 -5.00
N GLY A 675 -6.50 -2.47 -3.84
CA GLY A 675 -7.57 -2.99 -3.00
C GLY A 675 -8.97 -2.64 -3.51
N HIS A 676 -9.98 -3.35 -3.00
CA HIS A 676 -11.38 -3.04 -3.30
C HIS A 676 -11.71 -1.61 -2.85
N GLY A 677 -12.31 -0.81 -3.75
CA GLY A 677 -12.74 0.56 -3.45
C GLY A 677 -11.62 1.60 -3.41
N GLN A 678 -10.36 1.21 -3.67
CA GLN A 678 -9.20 2.09 -3.56
C GLN A 678 -9.26 3.27 -4.56
N VAL A 679 -9.70 3.03 -5.80
CA VAL A 679 -9.81 4.05 -6.85
C VAL A 679 -11.00 4.98 -6.58
N GLU A 680 -12.12 4.40 -6.14
CA GLU A 680 -13.36 5.10 -5.84
C GLU A 680 -13.27 5.90 -4.52
N GLY A 681 -12.34 5.54 -3.64
CA GLY A 681 -12.11 6.20 -2.36
C GLY A 681 -13.04 5.74 -1.24
N TYR A 682 -13.51 4.49 -1.30
CA TYR A 682 -14.37 3.89 -0.28
C TYR A 682 -13.64 3.70 1.05
N THR A 683 -14.35 3.97 2.14
CA THR A 683 -13.82 3.93 3.51
C THR A 683 -14.24 2.68 4.25
N GLU A 684 -15.34 2.02 3.85
CA GLU A 684 -15.79 0.76 4.44
C GLU A 684 -14.79 -0.38 4.16
N LYS A 685 -14.33 -1.04 5.24
CA LYS A 685 -13.51 -2.25 5.15
C LYS A 685 -14.41 -3.48 5.11
N TYR A 686 -14.25 -4.30 4.07
CA TYR A 686 -15.05 -5.51 3.90
C TYR A 686 -14.30 -6.75 4.39
N GLY A 687 -14.79 -7.34 5.48
CA GLY A 687 -14.37 -8.68 5.91
C GLY A 687 -14.87 -9.80 4.97
N MET A 688 -14.44 -11.02 5.24
CA MET A 688 -14.76 -12.20 4.42
C MET A 688 -16.24 -12.63 4.50
N GLU A 689 -16.98 -12.09 5.47
CA GLU A 689 -18.39 -12.36 5.77
C GLU A 689 -19.39 -11.38 5.17
N TYR A 690 -18.94 -10.40 4.38
CA TYR A 690 -19.82 -9.38 3.81
C TYR A 690 -20.49 -9.89 2.53
N ARG A 691 -21.80 -9.70 2.42
CA ARG A 691 -22.60 -10.01 1.21
C ARG A 691 -22.94 -8.76 0.39
N ARG A 692 -22.89 -7.57 1.00
CA ARG A 692 -23.21 -6.28 0.39
C ARG A 692 -22.46 -5.18 1.11
N ALA A 693 -22.37 -4.00 0.51
CA ALA A 693 -21.90 -2.82 1.22
C ALA A 693 -22.99 -2.35 2.20
N TYR A 694 -22.64 -2.12 3.47
CA TYR A 694 -23.59 -1.54 4.43
C TYR A 694 -23.66 -0.02 4.27
N TRP A 695 -22.59 0.61 3.81
CA TRP A 695 -22.57 2.03 3.51
C TRP A 695 -22.86 2.26 2.03
N ASP A 696 -23.79 3.17 1.71
CA ASP A 696 -24.03 3.61 0.34
C ASP A 696 -23.04 4.72 -0.06
N GLU A 697 -21.75 4.37 -0.07
CA GLU A 697 -20.68 5.28 -0.45
C GLU A 697 -20.75 5.61 -1.95
N LYS A 698 -20.65 6.90 -2.29
CA LYS A 698 -20.50 7.34 -3.69
C LYS A 698 -19.02 7.52 -4.03
N PRO A 699 -18.58 7.17 -5.25
CA PRO A 699 -17.21 7.42 -5.68
C PRO A 699 -16.83 8.89 -5.53
N ASN A 700 -15.62 9.15 -5.06
CA ASN A 700 -15.06 10.50 -5.06
C ASN A 700 -14.54 10.83 -6.47
N GLU A 701 -15.33 11.58 -7.26
CA GLU A 701 -14.99 11.93 -8.64
C GLU A 701 -13.65 12.65 -8.77
N TYR A 702 -13.27 13.50 -7.81
CA TYR A 702 -11.96 14.17 -7.82
C TYR A 702 -10.81 13.16 -7.66
N LEU A 703 -10.98 12.19 -6.76
CA LEU A 703 -9.98 11.13 -6.54
C LEU A 703 -9.84 10.26 -7.80
N VAL A 704 -10.96 9.85 -8.41
CA VAL A 704 -10.98 9.05 -9.64
C VAL A 704 -10.35 9.81 -10.81
N ASP A 705 -10.68 11.10 -10.97
CA ASP A 705 -10.09 11.94 -12.02
C ASP A 705 -8.58 12.13 -11.81
N ARG A 706 -8.14 12.31 -10.56
CA ARG A 706 -6.71 12.43 -10.26
C ARG A 706 -5.95 11.12 -10.53
N HIS A 707 -6.54 9.95 -10.27
CA HIS A 707 -5.97 8.66 -10.73
C HIS A 707 -5.83 8.61 -12.24
N ARG A 708 -6.85 9.09 -12.98
CA ARG A 708 -6.82 9.15 -14.45
C ARG A 708 -5.67 10.01 -14.97
N ARG A 709 -5.44 11.17 -14.34
CA ARG A 709 -4.36 12.09 -14.72
C ARG A 709 -2.97 11.58 -14.35
N GLN A 710 -2.79 11.02 -13.15
CA GLN A 710 -1.47 10.73 -12.59
C GLN A 710 -1.06 9.25 -12.65
N ILE A 711 -1.98 8.30 -12.46
CA ILE A 711 -1.65 6.88 -12.22
C ILE A 711 -1.94 6.00 -13.44
N PHE A 712 -3.09 6.15 -14.09
CA PHE A 712 -3.52 5.24 -15.16
C PHE A 712 -2.63 5.31 -16.42
N SER A 713 -2.02 6.46 -16.68
CA SER A 713 -1.01 6.61 -17.75
C SER A 713 0.25 5.79 -17.46
N LEU A 714 0.66 5.71 -16.19
CA LEU A 714 1.80 4.91 -15.74
C LEU A 714 1.49 3.41 -15.76
N LEU A 715 0.27 3.01 -15.37
CA LEU A 715 -0.18 1.62 -15.47
C LEU A 715 -0.09 1.07 -16.89
N LYS A 716 -0.47 1.88 -17.89
CA LYS A 716 -0.35 1.49 -19.31
C LYS A 716 1.09 1.35 -19.79
N LYS A 717 2.05 1.92 -19.06
CA LYS A 717 3.50 1.78 -19.27
C LYS A 717 4.14 0.80 -18.29
N ARG A 718 3.38 -0.13 -17.70
CA ARG A 718 3.89 -1.08 -16.71
C ARG A 718 5.18 -1.80 -17.14
N TYR A 719 5.29 -2.14 -18.44
CA TYR A 719 6.47 -2.77 -19.05
C TYR A 719 7.78 -2.01 -18.82
N LEU A 720 7.73 -0.68 -18.71
CA LEU A 720 8.90 0.19 -18.49
C LEU A 720 9.43 0.08 -17.05
N PHE A 721 8.57 -0.35 -16.13
CA PHE A 721 8.85 -0.32 -14.69
C PHE A 721 8.98 -1.72 -14.08
N SER A 722 8.65 -2.79 -14.81
CA SER A 722 8.39 -4.11 -14.21
C SER A 722 9.62 -4.96 -13.97
N GLN A 723 10.67 -4.73 -14.75
CA GLN A 723 11.89 -5.53 -14.71
C GLN A 723 12.95 -4.91 -13.80
N VAL A 724 13.93 -5.72 -13.39
CA VAL A 724 15.05 -5.28 -12.53
C VAL A 724 16.37 -5.16 -13.28
N GLN A 725 16.45 -5.63 -14.53
CA GLN A 725 17.68 -5.67 -15.31
C GLN A 725 18.39 -4.31 -15.40
N ASP A 726 17.62 -3.25 -15.64
CA ASP A 726 18.11 -1.87 -15.71
C ASP A 726 17.59 -0.99 -14.56
N PHE A 727 17.04 -1.62 -13.51
CA PHE A 727 16.53 -0.89 -12.35
C PHE A 727 17.69 -0.43 -11.47
N LEU A 728 17.73 0.87 -11.18
CA LEU A 728 18.74 1.45 -10.29
C LEU A 728 18.07 2.33 -9.25
N LEU A 729 18.28 2.02 -7.97
CA LEU A 729 17.97 2.90 -6.86
C LEU A 729 19.13 3.89 -6.67
N TYR A 730 18.84 5.15 -6.41
CA TYR A 730 19.85 6.19 -6.18
C TYR A 730 19.76 6.79 -4.78
N ASP A 731 20.91 7.22 -4.28
CA ASP A 731 21.00 8.08 -3.10
C ASP A 731 20.73 9.54 -3.49
N PHE A 732 19.89 10.19 -2.68
CA PHE A 732 19.54 11.59 -2.83
C PHE A 732 20.39 12.41 -1.86
N TYR A 733 21.43 13.06 -2.37
CA TYR A 733 22.37 13.82 -1.54
C TYR A 733 21.85 15.24 -1.33
N SER A 734 21.66 15.63 -0.07
CA SER A 734 21.32 17.00 0.27
C SER A 734 22.51 17.95 -0.04
N PRO A 735 22.28 19.27 -0.14
CA PRO A 735 23.36 20.25 -0.29
C PRO A 735 24.41 20.18 0.82
N GLU A 736 24.03 19.70 2.00
CA GLU A 736 24.91 19.53 3.15
C GLU A 736 25.73 18.22 3.10
N GLY A 737 25.48 17.35 2.11
CA GLY A 737 26.33 16.19 1.80
C GLY A 737 25.89 14.86 2.42
N TYR A 738 24.78 14.79 3.14
CA TYR A 738 24.22 13.53 3.64
C TYR A 738 23.12 12.99 2.72
N VAL A 739 22.84 11.69 2.81
CA VAL A 739 21.73 11.06 2.07
C VAL A 739 20.42 11.36 2.79
N ASN A 740 19.47 11.97 2.09
CA ASN A 740 18.12 12.15 2.59
C ASN A 740 17.31 10.86 2.37
N GLU A 741 17.10 10.12 3.45
CA GLU A 741 16.35 8.86 3.42
C GLU A 741 14.83 9.06 3.22
N ASP A 742 14.30 10.28 3.27
CA ASP A 742 12.90 10.56 2.98
C ASP A 742 12.60 10.66 1.47
N VAL A 743 13.63 10.67 0.62
CA VAL A 743 13.50 10.76 -0.83
C VAL A 743 13.84 9.42 -1.49
N PHE A 744 12.90 8.90 -2.27
CA PHE A 744 13.07 7.72 -3.11
C PHE A 744 13.36 8.17 -4.54
N ALA A 745 14.50 7.77 -5.09
CA ALA A 745 14.91 8.11 -6.44
C ALA A 745 15.35 6.85 -7.18
N TYR A 746 14.73 6.50 -8.30
CA TYR A 746 15.11 5.30 -9.06
C TYR A 746 14.83 5.43 -10.55
N SER A 747 15.62 4.75 -11.37
CA SER A 747 15.44 4.70 -12.81
C SER A 747 15.17 3.27 -13.29
N ASN A 748 14.56 3.15 -14.47
CA ASN A 748 14.39 1.88 -15.16
C ASN A 748 14.33 2.11 -16.68
N ARG A 749 14.51 1.04 -17.45
CA ARG A 749 14.54 1.07 -18.91
C ARG A 749 13.83 -0.13 -19.52
N ALA A 750 13.27 0.08 -20.70
CA ALA A 750 12.74 -0.97 -21.55
C ALA A 750 13.02 -0.61 -23.01
N GLY A 751 14.00 -1.28 -23.62
CA GLY A 751 14.53 -0.90 -24.93
C GLY A 751 15.11 0.52 -24.89
N ASP A 752 14.60 1.40 -25.76
CA ASP A 752 15.01 2.80 -25.85
C ASP A 752 14.22 3.72 -24.90
N GLU A 753 13.13 3.22 -24.29
CA GLU A 753 12.38 3.99 -23.29
C GLU A 753 13.08 3.96 -21.93
N ARG A 754 13.02 5.11 -21.25
CA ARG A 754 13.72 5.39 -20.00
C ARG A 754 12.76 6.08 -19.04
N ALA A 755 12.88 5.79 -17.75
CA ALA A 755 12.17 6.50 -16.70
C ALA A 755 13.09 6.86 -15.52
N LEU A 756 12.81 7.99 -14.88
CA LEU A 756 13.38 8.39 -13.60
C LEU A 756 12.24 8.86 -12.69
N VAL A 757 12.06 8.19 -11.57
CA VAL A 757 11.00 8.50 -10.59
C VAL A 757 11.64 9.00 -9.32
N VAL A 758 11.10 10.11 -8.81
CA VAL A 758 11.58 10.73 -7.57
C VAL A 758 10.38 11.10 -6.72
N TYR A 759 10.36 10.68 -5.45
CA TYR A 759 9.26 10.94 -4.53
C TYR A 759 9.79 11.27 -3.13
N HIS A 760 9.21 12.29 -2.52
CA HIS A 760 9.54 12.73 -1.17
C HIS A 760 8.44 12.31 -0.18
N ASN A 761 8.66 11.27 0.63
CA ASN A 761 7.64 10.76 1.57
C ASN A 761 7.68 11.44 2.95
N LYS A 762 7.67 12.77 2.98
CA LYS A 762 7.69 13.54 4.22
C LYS A 762 6.94 14.86 4.06
N PHE A 763 6.33 15.33 5.15
CA PHE A 763 5.82 16.70 5.23
C PHE A 763 6.96 17.70 5.47
N ALA A 764 7.82 17.88 4.48
CA ALA A 764 8.95 18.80 4.49
C ALA A 764 9.31 19.24 3.06
N THR A 765 10.25 20.17 2.92
CA THR A 765 10.92 20.47 1.65
C THR A 765 12.21 19.68 1.53
N ALA A 766 12.46 19.03 0.40
CA ALA A 766 13.72 18.38 0.09
C ALA A 766 14.33 18.99 -1.18
N ARG A 767 15.64 19.22 -1.15
CA ARG A 767 16.43 19.62 -2.32
C ARG A 767 17.74 18.86 -2.31
N GLY A 768 18.27 18.52 -3.47
CA GLY A 768 19.47 17.66 -3.53
C GLY A 768 19.77 17.11 -4.92
N TRP A 769 20.80 16.27 -4.97
CA TRP A 769 21.34 15.69 -6.19
C TRP A 769 21.17 14.18 -6.21
N ILE A 770 20.74 13.66 -7.36
CA ILE A 770 20.76 12.23 -7.70
C ILE A 770 21.97 12.00 -8.59
N ARG A 771 22.93 11.18 -8.16
CA ARG A 771 24.23 11.04 -8.86
C ARG A 771 24.64 9.60 -9.13
N ILE A 772 24.76 8.80 -8.08
CA ILE A 772 25.31 7.44 -8.12
C ILE A 772 24.26 6.51 -7.52
N SER A 773 24.08 5.34 -8.12
CA SER A 773 23.16 4.34 -7.62
C SER A 773 23.64 3.78 -6.28
N ALA A 774 22.72 3.29 -5.46
CA ALA A 774 23.04 2.31 -4.42
C ALA A 774 23.72 1.09 -5.05
N ALA A 775 24.44 0.32 -4.23
CA ALA A 775 25.05 -0.91 -4.68
C ALA A 775 23.96 -1.93 -5.07
N TYR A 776 24.22 -2.72 -6.10
CA TYR A 776 23.37 -3.83 -6.52
C TYR A 776 24.25 -4.98 -7.01
N SER A 777 23.80 -6.23 -6.84
CA SER A 777 24.54 -7.39 -7.30
C SER A 777 24.27 -7.71 -8.76
N VAL A 778 25.32 -8.08 -9.47
CA VAL A 778 25.27 -8.64 -10.82
C VAL A 778 25.96 -9.99 -10.79
N LYS A 779 25.30 -10.99 -11.40
CA LYS A 779 25.89 -12.32 -11.55
C LYS A 779 27.00 -12.31 -12.58
N THR A 780 28.14 -12.86 -12.21
CA THR A 780 29.26 -13.10 -13.11
C THR A 780 29.10 -14.45 -13.81
N ASP A 781 29.80 -14.66 -14.93
CA ASP A 781 29.77 -15.92 -15.69
C ASP A 781 30.20 -17.15 -14.85
N GLY A 782 30.92 -16.93 -13.74
CA GLY A 782 31.33 -17.97 -12.79
C GLY A 782 30.30 -18.33 -11.71
N GLY A 783 29.16 -17.63 -11.66
CA GLY A 783 28.12 -17.82 -10.64
C GLY A 783 28.29 -16.98 -9.38
N ASP A 784 29.43 -16.28 -9.22
CA ASP A 784 29.66 -15.34 -8.11
C ASP A 784 28.93 -14.00 -8.35
N HIS A 785 28.55 -13.33 -7.26
CA HIS A 785 27.89 -12.02 -7.29
C HIS A 785 28.92 -10.90 -7.08
N MET A 786 28.90 -9.88 -7.94
CA MET A 786 29.70 -8.66 -7.78
C MET A 786 28.79 -7.46 -7.54
N LEU A 787 29.12 -6.63 -6.54
CA LEU A 787 28.43 -5.36 -6.31
C LEU A 787 28.94 -4.29 -7.26
N LEU A 788 28.00 -3.63 -7.95
CA LEU A 788 28.27 -2.52 -8.86
C LEU A 788 27.49 -1.27 -8.45
N GLN A 789 27.99 -0.13 -8.91
CA GLN A 789 27.29 1.16 -8.86
C GLN A 789 27.42 1.84 -10.21
N LYS A 790 26.39 2.60 -10.62
CA LYS A 790 26.38 3.36 -11.87
C LYS A 790 26.06 4.82 -11.62
N ARG A 791 26.62 5.70 -12.44
CA ARG A 791 26.24 7.12 -12.51
C ARG A 791 24.85 7.24 -13.13
N LEU A 792 24.18 8.36 -12.86
CA LEU A 792 22.83 8.62 -13.38
C LEU A 792 22.78 8.55 -14.92
N GLY A 793 23.73 9.19 -15.61
CA GLY A 793 23.82 9.15 -17.06
C GLY A 793 23.98 7.73 -17.63
N GLU A 794 24.83 6.91 -17.01
CA GLU A 794 25.02 5.50 -17.38
C GLU A 794 23.75 4.67 -17.16
N GLY A 795 23.08 4.90 -16.02
CA GLY A 795 21.83 4.22 -15.68
C GLY A 795 20.69 4.55 -16.62
N LEU A 796 20.58 5.81 -17.03
CA LEU A 796 19.61 6.25 -18.04
C LEU A 796 20.02 5.82 -19.46
N GLY A 797 21.27 5.46 -19.69
CA GLY A 797 21.79 5.10 -21.02
C GLY A 797 21.80 6.28 -21.99
N VAL A 798 22.07 7.49 -21.48
CA VAL A 798 22.25 8.71 -22.31
C VAL A 798 23.71 8.82 -22.76
N ALA A 799 23.94 9.42 -23.93
CA ALA A 799 25.27 9.64 -24.48
C ALA A 799 26.11 10.56 -23.59
N ASP A 800 27.41 10.26 -23.43
CA ASP A 800 28.35 11.15 -22.73
C ASP A 800 28.98 12.16 -23.71
N ASP A 801 28.17 13.10 -24.19
CA ASP A 801 28.60 14.16 -25.10
C ASP A 801 28.13 15.54 -24.60
N ALA A 802 29.03 16.51 -24.64
CA ALA A 802 28.73 17.89 -24.27
C ALA A 802 27.84 18.61 -25.31
N ASN A 803 27.81 18.13 -26.57
CA ASN A 803 26.95 18.67 -27.62
C ASN A 803 25.55 18.03 -27.64
N ILE A 804 25.27 17.05 -26.78
CA ILE A 804 23.97 16.38 -26.71
C ILE A 804 23.20 16.87 -25.50
N TYR A 805 21.92 17.18 -25.70
CA TYR A 805 20.97 17.55 -24.66
C TYR A 805 19.84 16.53 -24.59
N CYS A 806 19.46 16.17 -23.37
CA CYS A 806 18.33 15.30 -23.08
C CYS A 806 17.10 16.13 -22.77
N ILE A 807 16.03 15.95 -23.55
CA ILE A 807 14.71 16.48 -23.25
C ILE A 807 13.85 15.34 -22.70
N PHE A 808 13.14 15.57 -21.60
CA PHE A 808 12.26 14.58 -20.97
C PHE A 808 11.07 15.29 -20.32
N ARG A 809 9.99 14.55 -20.04
CA ARG A 809 8.72 15.11 -19.57
C ARG A 809 8.24 14.46 -18.29
N ASP A 810 7.69 15.29 -17.41
CA ASP A 810 6.87 14.85 -16.28
C ASP A 810 5.38 14.82 -16.72
N PRO A 811 4.74 13.65 -16.84
CA PRO A 811 3.36 13.55 -17.28
C PRO A 811 2.38 14.06 -16.23
N ILE A 812 2.80 14.20 -14.96
CA ILE A 812 1.94 14.66 -13.85
C ILE A 812 1.65 16.14 -14.01
N ASN A 813 2.70 16.95 -14.21
CA ASN A 813 2.61 18.41 -14.37
C ASN A 813 2.59 18.84 -15.83
N ASN A 814 2.75 17.91 -16.77
CA ASN A 814 2.84 18.17 -18.20
C ASN A 814 3.99 19.13 -18.59
N HIS A 815 5.11 19.08 -17.87
CA HIS A 815 6.28 19.90 -18.15
C HIS A 815 7.40 19.08 -18.79
N GLU A 816 8.02 19.64 -19.81
CA GLU A 816 9.29 19.20 -20.38
C GLU A 816 10.46 19.87 -19.66
N TYR A 817 11.59 19.16 -19.59
CA TYR A 817 12.85 19.59 -18.98
C TYR A 817 13.98 19.28 -19.95
N ILE A 818 15.01 20.13 -19.97
CA ILE A 818 16.21 19.94 -20.80
C ILE A 818 17.46 19.93 -19.92
N ARG A 819 18.36 18.97 -20.13
CA ARG A 819 19.65 18.86 -19.43
C ARG A 819 20.76 18.46 -20.40
N ASN A 820 21.97 18.93 -20.16
CA ASN A 820 23.13 18.48 -20.93
C ASN A 820 23.45 17.01 -20.59
N ALA A 821 23.74 16.19 -21.60
CA ALA A 821 23.92 14.77 -21.41
C ALA A 821 25.20 14.45 -20.60
N ARG A 822 26.33 15.12 -20.90
CA ARG A 822 27.56 15.02 -20.10
C ARG A 822 27.35 15.47 -18.65
N GLU A 823 26.59 16.53 -18.41
CA GLU A 823 26.29 16.97 -17.04
C GLU A 823 25.55 15.91 -16.21
N LEU A 824 24.66 15.12 -16.82
CA LEU A 824 23.97 14.01 -16.15
C LEU A 824 24.94 12.89 -15.72
N HIS A 825 26.05 12.70 -16.43
CA HIS A 825 27.11 11.76 -16.04
C HIS A 825 28.02 12.32 -14.94
N GLU A 826 28.45 13.57 -15.07
CA GLU A 826 29.42 14.18 -14.16
C GLU A 826 28.80 14.64 -12.83
N LYS A 827 27.69 15.37 -12.90
CA LYS A 827 27.05 16.02 -11.75
C LYS A 827 25.75 15.36 -11.32
N GLY A 828 25.09 14.61 -12.21
CA GLY A 828 23.77 14.03 -11.97
C GLY A 828 22.64 15.04 -12.17
N LEU A 829 21.51 14.84 -11.50
CA LEU A 829 20.31 15.69 -11.61
C LEU A 829 19.96 16.34 -10.27
N PHE A 830 19.88 17.67 -10.26
CA PHE A 830 19.36 18.43 -9.13
C PHE A 830 17.83 18.49 -9.16
N ILE A 831 17.22 18.24 -8.00
CA ILE A 831 15.77 18.20 -7.82
C ILE A 831 15.38 18.90 -6.52
N GLU A 832 14.25 19.61 -6.58
CA GLU A 832 13.55 20.19 -5.43
C GLU A 832 12.13 19.62 -5.36
N LEU A 833 11.71 19.19 -4.18
CA LEU A 833 10.43 18.57 -3.90
C LEU A 833 9.81 19.16 -2.64
N GLU A 834 8.59 19.64 -2.77
CA GLU A 834 7.72 19.97 -1.64
C GLU A 834 7.22 18.71 -0.93
N ALA A 835 6.46 18.90 0.15
CA ALA A 835 5.88 17.81 0.94
C ALA A 835 5.07 16.83 0.07
N TYR A 836 5.40 15.54 0.16
CA TYR A 836 4.70 14.46 -0.56
C TYR A 836 4.64 14.61 -2.09
N LYS A 837 5.50 15.44 -2.69
CA LYS A 837 5.54 15.58 -4.16
C LYS A 837 6.36 14.46 -4.79
N CYS A 838 5.92 14.04 -5.97
CA CYS A 838 6.65 13.15 -6.86
C CYS A 838 6.86 13.80 -8.23
N GLN A 839 7.94 13.43 -8.90
CA GLN A 839 8.24 13.73 -10.29
C GLN A 839 8.54 12.41 -11.01
N VAL A 840 7.90 12.21 -12.16
CA VAL A 840 8.09 10.99 -12.97
C VAL A 840 8.57 11.40 -14.35
N PHE A 841 9.88 11.42 -14.56
CA PHE A 841 10.44 11.77 -15.86
C PHE A 841 10.40 10.57 -16.81
N ILE A 842 9.75 10.75 -17.95
CA ILE A 842 9.66 9.78 -19.05
C ILE A 842 9.86 10.49 -20.40
N GLY A 843 9.89 9.72 -21.49
CA GLY A 843 9.95 10.29 -22.84
C GLY A 843 11.27 11.01 -23.14
N PHE A 844 12.37 10.47 -22.61
CA PHE A 844 13.72 10.97 -22.87
C PHE A 844 14.01 10.92 -24.37
N ARG A 845 14.39 12.06 -24.94
CA ARG A 845 14.90 12.20 -26.31
C ARG A 845 16.21 12.98 -26.29
N GLU A 846 17.17 12.52 -27.08
CA GLU A 846 18.47 13.17 -27.23
C GLU A 846 18.46 14.07 -28.47
N VAL A 847 18.85 15.33 -28.28
CA VAL A 847 18.96 16.32 -29.35
C VAL A 847 20.40 16.82 -29.41
N VAL A 848 20.90 17.00 -30.63
CA VAL A 848 22.26 17.52 -30.86
C VAL A 848 22.17 19.03 -30.99
N ASP A 849 23.07 19.74 -30.31
CA ASP A 849 23.18 21.18 -30.42
C ASP A 849 23.78 21.59 -31.77
N ASN A 850 23.37 22.74 -32.28
CA ASN A 850 23.83 23.25 -33.57
C ASN A 850 24.94 24.31 -33.38
N GLU A 851 25.48 24.83 -34.48
CA GLU A 851 26.54 25.86 -34.47
C GLU A 851 26.14 27.15 -33.72
N TRP A 852 24.84 27.40 -33.55
CA TRP A 852 24.29 28.55 -32.82
C TRP A 852 24.02 28.26 -31.33
N HIS A 853 24.38 27.06 -30.85
CA HIS A 853 24.16 26.61 -29.48
C HIS A 853 22.73 26.79 -28.98
N GLN A 854 21.73 26.54 -29.83
CA GLN A 854 20.33 26.80 -29.50
C GLN A 854 19.88 26.07 -28.23
N TYR A 855 20.25 24.79 -28.08
CA TYR A 855 19.83 23.97 -26.95
C TYR A 855 20.66 24.27 -25.71
N GLY A 856 21.94 24.60 -25.87
CA GLY A 856 22.76 25.11 -24.78
C GLY A 856 22.26 26.43 -24.20
N ASN A 857 21.91 27.38 -25.06
CA ASN A 857 21.32 28.66 -24.64
C ASN A 857 19.95 28.47 -23.98
N LEU A 858 19.11 27.58 -24.52
CA LEU A 858 17.81 27.26 -23.91
C LEU A 858 17.97 26.59 -22.54
N ALA A 859 18.87 25.62 -22.40
CA ALA A 859 19.12 24.96 -21.14
C ALA A 859 19.64 25.93 -20.07
N ALA A 860 20.54 26.85 -20.46
CA ALA A 860 21.03 27.92 -19.59
C ALA A 860 19.91 28.91 -19.21
N TYR A 861 19.06 29.31 -20.16
CA TYR A 861 17.93 30.20 -19.92
C TYR A 861 16.89 29.60 -18.96
N LEU A 862 16.56 28.32 -19.14
CA LEU A 862 15.63 27.62 -18.26
C LEU A 862 16.24 27.34 -16.89
N ASN A 863 17.57 27.20 -16.79
CA ASN A 863 18.32 26.95 -15.56
C ASN A 863 17.66 25.88 -14.66
N GLY A 864 17.26 24.78 -15.28
CA GLY A 864 16.63 23.68 -14.58
C GLY A 864 15.10 23.66 -14.53
N ARG A 865 14.44 24.79 -14.81
CA ARG A 865 12.98 24.95 -14.78
C ARG A 865 12.29 24.13 -15.87
N GLY A 866 11.17 23.50 -15.51
CA GLY A 866 10.28 22.82 -16.46
C GLY A 866 9.36 23.78 -17.20
N VAL A 867 9.03 23.47 -18.44
CA VAL A 867 8.14 24.27 -19.30
C VAL A 867 7.11 23.39 -20.00
N PRO A 868 5.89 23.87 -20.31
CA PRO A 868 4.89 23.06 -21.01
C PRO A 868 5.32 22.56 -22.40
N SER A 869 6.20 23.30 -23.07
CA SER A 869 6.72 22.98 -24.41
C SER A 869 8.12 23.56 -24.58
N MET A 870 9.08 22.73 -24.98
CA MET A 870 10.43 23.19 -25.34
C MET A 870 10.43 24.09 -26.57
N ASP A 871 9.55 23.83 -27.54
CA ASP A 871 9.48 24.63 -28.77
C ASP A 871 8.99 26.06 -28.48
N ASP A 872 8.01 26.21 -27.59
CA ASP A 872 7.52 27.52 -27.16
C ASP A 872 8.57 28.29 -26.36
N ALA A 873 9.29 27.61 -25.45
CA ALA A 873 10.36 28.23 -24.68
C ALA A 873 11.53 28.66 -25.57
N MET A 874 11.85 27.87 -26.59
CA MET A 874 12.84 28.23 -27.60
C MET A 874 12.43 29.48 -28.37
N LYS A 875 11.18 29.56 -28.84
CA LYS A 875 10.63 30.75 -29.51
C LYS A 875 10.70 31.98 -28.59
N GLU A 876 10.29 31.84 -27.33
CA GLU A 876 10.35 32.93 -26.35
C GLU A 876 11.78 33.42 -26.12
N LEU A 877 12.77 32.53 -26.10
CA LEU A 877 14.19 32.91 -26.00
C LEU A 877 14.65 33.74 -27.20
N PHE A 878 14.34 33.32 -28.43
CA PHE A 878 14.67 34.08 -29.64
C PHE A 878 13.95 35.43 -29.71
N LEU A 879 12.71 35.50 -29.21
CA LEU A 879 11.88 36.70 -29.22
C LEU A 879 12.12 37.64 -28.03
N GLN A 880 13.01 37.30 -27.08
CA GLN A 880 13.30 38.12 -25.90
C GLN A 880 13.56 39.61 -26.22
N PRO A 881 14.31 39.98 -27.27
CA PRO A 881 14.54 41.39 -27.57
C PRO A 881 13.25 42.14 -27.92
N ILE A 882 12.39 41.54 -28.74
CA ILE A 882 11.06 42.09 -29.08
C ILE A 882 10.16 42.10 -27.85
N HIS A 883 10.10 41.00 -27.08
CA HIS A 883 9.27 40.90 -25.89
C HIS A 883 9.65 41.94 -24.84
N THR A 884 10.95 42.18 -24.64
CA THR A 884 11.45 43.19 -23.70
C THR A 884 11.00 44.58 -24.12
N ALA A 885 11.25 44.97 -25.37
CA ALA A 885 10.83 46.27 -25.89
C ALA A 885 9.30 46.43 -25.89
N TYR A 886 8.56 45.38 -26.24
CA TYR A 886 7.10 45.38 -26.24
C TYR A 886 6.53 45.51 -24.81
N ARG A 887 7.10 44.81 -23.82
CA ARG A 887 6.70 44.93 -22.41
C ARG A 887 6.93 46.33 -21.84
N GLU A 888 7.86 47.12 -22.37
CA GLU A 888 8.03 48.52 -21.92
C GLU A 888 6.79 49.39 -22.21
N LEU A 889 6.04 49.04 -23.26
CA LEU A 889 4.80 49.70 -23.71
C LEU A 889 3.55 48.96 -23.24
N VAL A 890 3.57 47.63 -23.23
CA VAL A 890 2.43 46.78 -22.89
C VAL A 890 2.69 46.11 -21.54
N ASN A 891 2.37 46.87 -20.49
CA ASN A 891 2.34 46.41 -19.11
C ASN A 891 1.34 47.26 -18.30
N ALA A 892 0.88 46.71 -17.17
CA ALA A 892 -0.15 47.36 -16.36
C ALA A 892 0.26 48.73 -15.82
N GLY A 893 1.54 48.92 -15.50
CA GLY A 893 2.07 50.20 -15.01
C GLY A 893 2.00 51.30 -16.06
N PHE A 894 2.48 51.01 -17.28
CA PHE A 894 2.44 51.96 -18.38
C PHE A 894 1.00 52.25 -18.83
N PHE A 895 0.14 51.23 -18.93
CA PHE A 895 -1.28 51.44 -19.26
C PHE A 895 -1.97 52.31 -18.20
N ARG A 896 -1.79 52.06 -16.90
CA ARG A 896 -2.32 52.94 -15.83
C ARG A 896 -1.79 54.36 -15.93
N TRP A 897 -0.51 54.53 -16.28
CA TRP A 897 0.08 55.85 -16.45
C TRP A 897 -0.53 56.61 -17.62
N VAL A 898 -0.71 55.96 -18.78
CA VAL A 898 -1.40 56.52 -19.95
C VAL A 898 -2.84 56.89 -19.59
N ILE A 899 -3.59 55.98 -18.95
CA ILE A 899 -4.98 56.21 -18.53
C ILE A 899 -5.07 57.40 -17.58
N THR A 900 -4.18 57.49 -16.59
CA THR A 900 -4.18 58.58 -15.60
C THR A 900 -3.91 59.94 -16.23
N ASN A 901 -3.07 60.00 -17.26
CA ASN A 901 -2.69 61.24 -17.95
C ASN A 901 -3.53 61.51 -19.21
N ARG A 902 -4.70 60.86 -19.36
CA ARG A 902 -5.67 61.16 -20.41
C ARG A 902 -6.17 62.60 -20.32
N ALA A 903 -6.58 63.18 -21.46
CA ALA A 903 -7.09 64.54 -21.47
C ALA A 903 -8.45 64.60 -20.76
N LEU A 904 -8.55 65.38 -19.69
CA LEU A 904 -9.79 65.64 -18.96
C LEU A 904 -9.98 67.15 -18.84
N LEU A 905 -11.21 67.62 -19.00
CA LEU A 905 -11.55 69.02 -18.71
C LEU A 905 -11.80 69.18 -17.21
N PRO A 906 -11.11 70.12 -16.52
CA PRO A 906 -11.52 70.57 -15.20
C PRO A 906 -12.93 71.17 -15.27
N ALA A 907 -13.74 70.98 -14.22
CA ALA A 907 -15.09 71.53 -14.18
C ALA A 907 -15.07 73.06 -14.31
N GLY A 908 -15.52 73.59 -15.47
CA GLY A 908 -15.79 75.01 -15.67
C GLY A 908 -14.81 75.82 -16.53
N GLN A 909 -13.84 75.22 -17.23
CA GLN A 909 -12.95 75.94 -18.18
C GLN A 909 -13.15 75.52 -19.65
N VAL A 910 -12.94 76.48 -20.58
CA VAL A 910 -12.86 76.25 -22.03
C VAL A 910 -11.46 75.75 -22.38
N ALA A 911 -11.37 74.79 -23.31
CA ALA A 911 -10.13 74.16 -23.77
C ALA A 911 -9.07 75.23 -24.14
N GLY A 912 -8.08 75.42 -23.27
CA GLY A 912 -7.09 76.48 -23.42
C GLY A 912 -5.79 76.28 -22.64
N ASP A 913 -5.81 75.76 -21.40
CA ASP A 913 -4.58 75.71 -20.59
C ASP A 913 -4.37 74.38 -19.84
N LYS A 914 -3.49 73.54 -20.43
CA LYS A 914 -2.63 72.46 -19.88
C LYS A 914 -3.21 71.38 -18.93
N PRO A 915 -2.71 70.12 -19.09
CA PRO A 915 -1.46 69.75 -18.41
C PRO A 915 -0.33 69.40 -19.40
N ALA A 916 0.10 70.35 -20.24
CA ALA A 916 1.03 70.07 -21.34
C ALA A 916 2.46 69.65 -20.96
N ALA A 917 2.81 69.53 -19.67
CA ALA A 917 4.11 68.98 -19.27
C ALA A 917 4.05 67.45 -19.11
N ALA A 918 3.09 66.92 -18.36
CA ALA A 918 2.95 65.49 -18.11
C ALA A 918 2.51 64.71 -19.36
N GLN A 919 1.60 65.26 -20.16
CA GLN A 919 1.19 64.64 -21.43
C GLN A 919 2.32 64.68 -22.47
N ALA A 920 3.10 65.77 -22.53
CA ALA A 920 4.27 65.84 -23.42
C ALA A 920 5.36 64.83 -23.01
N GLN A 921 5.60 64.68 -21.70
CA GLN A 921 6.51 63.67 -21.17
C GLN A 921 6.03 62.24 -21.50
N LEU A 922 4.74 61.96 -21.35
CA LEU A 922 4.13 60.68 -21.73
C LEU A 922 4.35 60.37 -23.21
N LEU A 923 4.07 61.33 -24.10
CA LEU A 923 4.24 61.15 -25.55
C LEU A 923 5.70 60.94 -25.93
N GLN A 924 6.64 61.65 -25.29
CA GLN A 924 8.07 61.48 -25.54
C GLN A 924 8.58 60.11 -25.06
N GLU A 925 8.13 59.66 -23.89
CA GLU A 925 8.46 58.32 -23.37
C GLU A 925 7.88 57.22 -24.27
N ALA A 926 6.60 57.36 -24.67
CA ALA A 926 5.95 56.45 -25.60
C ALA A 926 6.66 56.42 -26.96
N HIS A 927 7.04 57.57 -27.50
CA HIS A 927 7.81 57.69 -28.74
C HIS A 927 9.13 56.92 -28.64
N THR A 928 9.90 57.17 -27.58
CA THR A 928 11.21 56.53 -27.37
C THR A 928 11.08 55.01 -27.30
N LYS A 929 10.12 54.50 -26.52
CA LYS A 929 9.88 53.07 -26.38
C LYS A 929 9.34 52.43 -27.67
N THR A 930 8.49 53.14 -28.40
CA THR A 930 7.97 52.69 -29.70
C THR A 930 9.08 52.57 -30.74
N THR A 931 9.98 53.56 -30.81
CA THR A 931 11.16 53.49 -31.69
C THR A 931 12.03 52.28 -31.36
N ARG A 932 12.33 52.02 -30.08
CA ARG A 932 13.10 50.83 -29.68
C ARG A 932 12.41 49.53 -30.10
N LEU A 933 11.09 49.41 -29.91
CA LEU A 933 10.34 48.24 -30.34
C LEU A 933 10.46 48.02 -31.86
N LEU A 934 10.28 49.08 -32.65
CA LEU A 934 10.37 48.99 -34.11
C LEU A 934 11.80 48.75 -34.62
N GLU A 935 12.83 49.24 -33.92
CA GLU A 935 14.24 48.92 -34.18
C GLU A 935 14.53 47.44 -33.95
N GLU A 936 14.04 46.87 -32.84
CA GLU A 936 14.18 45.45 -32.52
C GLU A 936 13.43 44.56 -33.52
N VAL A 937 12.22 44.96 -33.92
CA VAL A 937 11.44 44.32 -34.98
C VAL A 937 12.20 44.35 -36.31
N SER A 938 12.72 45.51 -36.72
CA SER A 938 13.46 45.67 -37.98
C SER A 938 14.76 44.87 -37.97
N ARG A 939 15.45 44.78 -36.82
CA ARG A 939 16.66 43.99 -36.65
C ARG A 939 16.41 42.50 -36.84
N ILE A 940 15.34 41.96 -36.25
CA ILE A 940 15.01 40.52 -36.34
C ILE A 940 14.43 40.14 -37.71
N THR A 941 13.64 41.03 -38.32
CA THR A 941 13.02 40.77 -39.63
C THR A 941 13.90 41.18 -40.81
N HIS A 942 15.07 41.78 -40.55
CA HIS A 942 15.94 42.42 -41.55
C HIS A 942 15.21 43.44 -42.45
N ALA A 943 14.18 44.08 -41.91
CA ALA A 943 13.32 44.98 -42.65
C ALA A 943 13.90 46.40 -42.76
N SER A 944 13.49 47.14 -43.78
CA SER A 944 14.01 48.48 -44.10
C SER A 944 12.94 49.58 -44.06
N GLY A 945 11.80 49.32 -43.41
CA GLY A 945 10.73 50.29 -43.24
C GLY A 945 11.18 51.56 -42.52
N ASP A 946 10.51 52.68 -42.81
CA ASP A 946 10.79 53.97 -42.18
C ASP A 946 10.25 54.00 -40.73
N ILE A 947 11.09 53.54 -39.80
CA ILE A 947 10.81 53.54 -38.35
C ILE A 947 10.37 54.93 -37.88
N GLY A 948 10.99 56.00 -38.39
CA GLY A 948 10.68 57.38 -37.97
C GLY A 948 9.25 57.78 -38.31
N SER A 949 8.81 57.46 -39.53
CA SER A 949 7.43 57.70 -39.99
C SER A 949 6.41 56.87 -39.18
N ILE A 950 6.69 55.59 -38.95
CA ILE A 950 5.80 54.69 -38.19
C ILE A 950 5.68 55.16 -36.73
N THR A 951 6.80 55.51 -36.07
CA THR A 951 6.76 56.05 -34.70
C THR A 951 5.97 57.35 -34.64
N ALA A 952 6.18 58.27 -35.59
CA ALA A 952 5.45 59.54 -35.63
C ALA A 952 3.93 59.32 -35.80
N ALA A 953 3.52 58.38 -36.64
CA ALA A 953 2.12 58.02 -36.82
C ALA A 953 1.51 57.42 -35.53
N LEU A 954 2.21 56.48 -34.89
CA LEU A 954 1.77 55.87 -33.61
C LEU A 954 1.67 56.90 -32.48
N GLN A 955 2.59 57.87 -32.42
CA GLN A 955 2.50 58.97 -31.47
C GLN A 955 1.28 59.86 -31.72
N ALA A 956 0.94 60.13 -32.99
CA ALA A 956 -0.26 60.89 -33.35
C ALA A 956 -1.55 60.12 -32.98
N TYR A 957 -1.59 58.81 -33.18
CA TYR A 957 -2.71 57.97 -32.74
C TYR A 957 -2.83 57.92 -31.22
N LEU A 958 -1.72 57.83 -30.48
CA LEU A 958 -1.73 57.92 -29.02
C LEU A 958 -2.31 59.26 -28.54
N GLN A 959 -1.92 60.38 -29.18
CA GLN A 959 -2.49 61.69 -28.87
C GLN A 959 -4.01 61.72 -29.13
N ALA A 960 -4.47 61.16 -30.26
CA ALA A 960 -5.90 61.06 -30.57
C ALA A 960 -6.66 60.20 -29.54
N ILE A 961 -6.08 59.08 -29.08
CA ILE A 961 -6.62 58.24 -28.02
C ILE A 961 -6.72 59.02 -26.70
N LEU A 962 -5.68 59.78 -26.32
CA LEU A 962 -5.68 60.59 -25.11
C LEU A 962 -6.73 61.70 -25.15
N ASP A 963 -7.07 62.20 -26.33
CA ASP A 963 -8.05 63.26 -26.57
C ASP A 963 -9.51 62.73 -26.66
N LEU A 964 -9.74 61.41 -26.75
CA LEU A 964 -11.09 60.81 -26.79
C LEU A 964 -12.06 61.29 -25.68
N PRO A 965 -11.64 61.52 -24.42
CA PRO A 965 -12.56 62.00 -23.39
C PRO A 965 -13.06 63.44 -23.67
N ILE A 966 -12.33 64.22 -24.46
CA ILE A 966 -12.63 65.62 -24.81
C ILE A 966 -12.80 65.81 -26.34
N TYR A 967 -13.21 64.74 -27.02
CA TYR A 967 -13.22 64.65 -28.47
C TYR A 967 -14.05 65.75 -29.14
N GLN A 968 -15.23 66.03 -28.58
CA GLN A 968 -16.16 67.05 -29.10
C GLN A 968 -15.58 68.47 -28.91
N GLU A 969 -14.83 68.70 -27.84
CA GLU A 969 -14.20 69.98 -27.51
C GLU A 969 -12.96 70.24 -28.37
N LYS A 970 -12.21 69.20 -28.74
CA LYS A 970 -11.08 69.27 -29.69
C LYS A 970 -11.52 69.48 -31.14
N HIS A 971 -12.75 69.08 -31.48
CA HIS A 971 -13.30 69.23 -32.83
C HIS A 971 -14.62 70.01 -32.80
N PRO A 972 -14.60 71.36 -32.64
CA PRO A 972 -15.82 72.17 -32.50
C PRO A 972 -16.83 72.03 -33.65
N ALA A 973 -16.37 71.65 -34.85
CA ALA A 973 -17.22 71.36 -36.00
C ALA A 973 -18.24 70.22 -35.73
N LEU A 974 -17.95 69.34 -34.76
CA LEU A 974 -18.82 68.23 -34.34
C LEU A 974 -19.89 68.67 -33.32
N ASN A 975 -19.95 69.93 -32.91
CA ASN A 975 -21.01 70.45 -32.03
C ASN A 975 -22.38 70.56 -32.71
N ALA A 976 -22.43 70.53 -34.06
CA ALA A 976 -23.69 70.62 -34.78
C ALA A 976 -24.63 69.46 -34.44
N ARG A 977 -25.95 69.73 -34.40
CA ARG A 977 -26.99 68.76 -34.01
C ARG A 977 -26.92 67.43 -34.80
N LYS A 978 -26.49 67.47 -36.05
CA LYS A 978 -26.33 66.29 -36.92
C LYS A 978 -25.28 65.27 -36.44
N PHE A 979 -24.30 65.69 -35.65
CA PHE A 979 -23.24 64.81 -35.13
C PHE A 979 -23.51 64.31 -33.71
N GLN A 980 -24.57 64.78 -33.04
CA GLN A 980 -24.92 64.33 -31.68
C GLN A 980 -25.13 62.80 -31.57
N PRO A 981 -25.78 62.11 -32.53
CA PRO A 981 -25.88 60.65 -32.50
C PRO A 981 -24.50 59.97 -32.58
N VAL A 982 -23.61 60.49 -33.42
CA VAL A 982 -22.24 60.00 -33.64
C VAL A 982 -21.41 60.10 -32.36
N ILE A 983 -21.43 61.28 -31.72
CA ILE A 983 -20.72 61.51 -30.45
C ILE A 983 -21.31 60.63 -29.33
N LYS A 984 -22.64 60.49 -29.29
CA LYS A 984 -23.28 59.61 -28.32
C LYS A 984 -22.86 58.14 -28.51
N TYR A 985 -22.72 57.68 -29.76
CA TYR A 985 -22.25 56.34 -30.09
C TYR A 985 -20.78 56.13 -29.70
N LEU A 986 -19.89 57.10 -29.99
CA LEU A 986 -18.48 57.07 -29.57
C LEU A 986 -18.32 56.92 -28.03
N HIS A 987 -19.25 57.52 -27.28
CA HIS A 987 -19.29 57.45 -25.82
C HIS A 987 -20.18 56.31 -25.27
N ALA A 988 -20.41 55.25 -26.05
CA ALA A 988 -21.19 54.07 -25.66
C ALA A 988 -22.59 54.40 -25.11
N GLY A 989 -23.26 55.39 -25.71
CA GLY A 989 -24.61 55.79 -25.34
C GLY A 989 -24.70 56.85 -24.24
N ASN A 990 -23.64 57.09 -23.45
CA ASN A 990 -23.64 58.07 -22.37
C ASN A 990 -22.32 58.85 -22.27
N ILE A 991 -22.38 60.13 -22.60
CA ILE A 991 -21.24 61.06 -22.60
C ILE A 991 -20.65 61.28 -21.20
N ARG A 992 -21.42 61.07 -20.12
CA ARG A 992 -20.93 61.25 -18.74
C ARG A 992 -20.24 60.01 -18.18
N THR A 993 -20.66 58.81 -18.57
CA THR A 993 -20.11 57.53 -18.09
C THR A 993 -19.31 56.81 -19.18
N SER A 994 -18.74 57.57 -20.11
CA SER A 994 -18.01 57.01 -21.24
C SER A 994 -16.80 56.20 -20.76
N PRO A 995 -16.48 55.06 -21.40
CA PRO A 995 -15.31 54.24 -21.07
C PRO A 995 -14.00 55.05 -21.03
N TRP A 996 -13.85 56.01 -21.94
CA TRP A 996 -12.66 56.87 -22.01
C TRP A 996 -12.58 57.84 -20.82
N LYS A 997 -13.71 58.44 -20.39
CA LYS A 997 -13.74 59.39 -19.26
C LYS A 997 -13.54 58.72 -17.92
N ASN A 998 -14.18 57.58 -17.71
CA ASN A 998 -14.11 56.83 -16.46
C ASN A 998 -12.79 56.05 -16.31
N GLY A 999 -11.98 55.96 -17.36
CA GLY A 999 -10.73 55.20 -17.33
C GLY A 999 -10.97 53.69 -17.27
N ASP A 1000 -12.00 53.20 -17.97
CA ASP A 1000 -12.38 51.79 -17.99
C ASP A 1000 -11.20 50.92 -18.45
N ALA A 1001 -10.74 50.02 -17.58
CA ALA A 1001 -9.52 49.26 -17.80
C ALA A 1001 -9.60 48.35 -19.04
N TYR A 1002 -10.77 47.76 -19.31
CA TYR A 1002 -10.97 46.91 -20.48
C TYR A 1002 -10.87 47.72 -21.77
N ALA A 1003 -11.63 48.81 -21.88
CA ALA A 1003 -11.66 49.62 -23.10
C ALA A 1003 -10.30 50.29 -23.40
N TRP A 1004 -9.63 50.82 -22.38
CA TRP A 1004 -8.29 51.39 -22.58
C TRP A 1004 -7.24 50.34 -22.96
N SER A 1005 -7.34 49.13 -22.42
CA SER A 1005 -6.39 48.08 -22.76
C SER A 1005 -6.57 47.57 -24.19
N VAL A 1006 -7.79 47.53 -24.72
CA VAL A 1006 -8.04 47.22 -26.13
C VAL A 1006 -7.46 48.31 -27.05
N LEU A 1007 -7.64 49.60 -26.72
CA LEU A 1007 -7.06 50.69 -27.54
C LEU A 1007 -5.53 50.68 -27.53
N LEU A 1008 -4.92 50.58 -26.36
CA LEU A 1008 -3.46 50.62 -26.23
C LEU A 1008 -2.82 49.33 -26.75
N GLY A 1009 -3.46 48.19 -26.53
CA GLY A 1009 -3.06 46.92 -27.13
C GLY A 1009 -3.09 46.99 -28.66
N TRP A 1010 -4.16 47.56 -29.25
CA TRP A 1010 -4.27 47.74 -30.70
C TRP A 1010 -3.20 48.72 -31.22
N LEU A 1011 -3.03 49.86 -30.55
CA LEU A 1011 -2.06 50.89 -30.93
C LEU A 1011 -0.65 50.31 -31.09
N TYR A 1012 -0.17 49.56 -30.09
CA TYR A 1012 1.19 49.05 -30.07
C TYR A 1012 1.37 47.72 -30.83
N THR A 1013 0.32 47.18 -31.47
CA THR A 1013 0.41 45.93 -32.26
C THR A 1013 0.06 46.10 -33.73
N SER A 1014 -0.95 46.91 -34.06
CA SER A 1014 -1.57 46.95 -35.39
C SER A 1014 -0.65 47.42 -36.51
N TYR A 1015 0.36 48.22 -36.20
CA TYR A 1015 1.27 48.81 -37.17
C TYR A 1015 2.67 48.17 -37.20
N LEU A 1016 2.92 47.09 -36.43
CA LEU A 1016 4.24 46.46 -36.42
C LEU A 1016 4.64 45.93 -37.80
N GLY A 1017 3.69 45.34 -38.55
CA GLY A 1017 3.91 44.82 -39.90
C GLY A 1017 4.38 45.89 -40.91
N LYS A 1018 4.15 47.18 -40.63
CA LYS A 1018 4.63 48.28 -41.50
C LYS A 1018 6.15 48.37 -41.58
N CYS A 1019 6.87 47.78 -40.64
CA CYS A 1019 8.32 47.65 -40.74
C CYS A 1019 8.74 46.89 -42.00
N ILE A 1020 7.89 45.97 -42.49
CA ILE A 1020 8.17 45.09 -43.64
C ILE A 1020 7.53 45.59 -44.93
N SER A 1021 6.24 45.96 -44.90
CA SER A 1021 5.48 46.35 -46.09
C SER A 1021 4.46 47.44 -45.77
N GLU A 1022 4.25 48.39 -46.68
CA GLU A 1022 3.17 49.40 -46.56
C GLU A 1022 1.80 48.85 -46.99
N GLU A 1023 1.76 47.76 -47.77
CA GLU A 1023 0.52 47.08 -48.18
C GLU A 1023 0.42 45.71 -47.50
N GLY A 1024 -0.76 45.38 -46.97
CA GLY A 1024 -1.04 44.08 -46.34
C GLY A 1024 -0.39 43.88 -44.97
N TYR A 1025 0.09 44.95 -44.34
CA TYR A 1025 0.75 44.89 -43.02
C TYR A 1025 -0.21 44.46 -41.91
N GLU A 1026 -1.51 44.64 -42.09
CA GLU A 1026 -2.55 44.30 -41.12
C GLU A 1026 -2.55 42.80 -40.82
N GLU A 1027 -2.42 41.96 -41.86
CA GLU A 1027 -2.34 40.50 -41.72
C GLU A 1027 -1.02 40.08 -41.06
N VAL A 1028 0.09 40.76 -41.35
CA VAL A 1028 1.40 40.51 -40.72
C VAL A 1028 1.39 40.88 -39.25
N SER A 1029 0.89 42.08 -38.91
CA SER A 1029 0.71 42.53 -37.53
C SER A 1029 -0.20 41.57 -36.75
N ARG A 1030 -1.28 41.10 -37.38
CA ARG A 1030 -2.15 40.09 -36.77
C ARG A 1030 -1.36 38.79 -36.55
N SER A 1031 -0.68 38.26 -37.57
CA SER A 1031 0.02 36.96 -37.45
C SER A 1031 1.02 36.99 -36.30
N TRP A 1032 1.75 38.09 -36.14
CA TRP A 1032 2.72 38.31 -35.05
C TRP A 1032 2.10 38.33 -33.65
N ILE A 1033 0.82 38.63 -33.48
CA ILE A 1033 0.16 38.49 -32.17
C ILE A 1033 0.27 37.04 -31.67
N ASP A 1034 0.18 36.05 -32.57
CA ASP A 1034 0.30 34.64 -32.25
C ASP A 1034 1.73 34.10 -32.47
N GLU A 1035 2.33 34.35 -33.64
CA GLU A 1035 3.64 33.85 -34.03
C GLU A 1035 4.75 34.36 -33.11
N TRP A 1036 4.66 35.62 -32.68
CA TRP A 1036 5.58 36.23 -31.73
C TRP A 1036 5.08 36.18 -30.30
N MET A 1037 4.00 35.45 -30.02
CA MET A 1037 3.49 35.21 -28.66
C MET A 1037 3.17 36.50 -27.90
N LEU A 1038 2.84 37.60 -28.60
CA LEU A 1038 2.49 38.88 -27.98
C LEU A 1038 1.16 38.78 -27.22
N ASN A 1039 0.29 37.85 -27.64
CA ASN A 1039 -0.92 37.48 -26.90
C ASN A 1039 -0.64 37.14 -25.42
N LYS A 1040 0.46 36.42 -25.09
CA LYS A 1040 0.82 36.09 -23.70
C LYS A 1040 1.12 37.35 -22.87
N ILE A 1041 1.82 38.32 -23.47
CA ILE A 1041 2.14 39.60 -22.82
C ILE A 1041 0.88 40.44 -22.61
N LEU A 1042 -0.03 40.45 -23.59
CA LEU A 1042 -1.32 41.12 -23.49
C LEU A 1042 -2.17 40.51 -22.37
N VAL A 1043 -2.31 39.17 -22.30
CA VAL A 1043 -3.06 38.49 -21.22
C VAL A 1043 -2.46 38.77 -19.84
N SER A 1044 -1.13 38.73 -19.70
CA SER A 1044 -0.46 39.07 -18.44
C SER A 1044 -0.77 40.51 -18.03
N THR A 1045 -0.69 41.45 -18.98
CA THR A 1045 -0.98 42.88 -18.74
C THR A 1045 -2.42 43.10 -18.30
N LEU A 1046 -3.38 42.44 -18.95
CA LEU A 1046 -4.81 42.56 -18.62
C LEU A 1046 -5.11 41.97 -17.23
N THR A 1047 -4.51 40.82 -16.90
CA THR A 1047 -4.60 40.21 -15.56
C THR A 1047 -4.05 41.15 -14.48
N ASP A 1048 -2.87 41.73 -14.69
CA ASP A 1048 -2.24 42.67 -13.74
C ASP A 1048 -3.03 43.99 -13.58
N LEU A 1049 -3.86 44.33 -14.57
CA LEU A 1049 -4.82 45.44 -14.52
C LEU A 1049 -6.09 45.10 -13.75
N GLY A 1050 -6.30 43.83 -13.37
CA GLY A 1050 -7.44 43.36 -12.58
C GLY A 1050 -8.60 42.78 -13.39
N LEU A 1051 -8.38 42.43 -14.67
CA LEU A 1051 -9.40 41.81 -15.52
C LEU A 1051 -9.43 40.29 -15.32
N ASP A 1052 -10.63 39.71 -15.39
CA ASP A 1052 -10.83 38.27 -15.28
C ASP A 1052 -10.47 37.52 -16.58
N GLU A 1053 -10.29 36.20 -16.49
CA GLU A 1053 -9.85 35.36 -17.61
C GLU A 1053 -10.77 35.44 -18.84
N ARG A 1054 -12.10 35.55 -18.64
CA ARG A 1054 -13.05 35.65 -19.76
C ARG A 1054 -12.92 37.00 -20.46
N SER A 1055 -12.75 38.07 -19.70
CA SER A 1055 -12.45 39.40 -20.23
C SER A 1055 -11.12 39.42 -20.98
N ASN A 1056 -10.09 38.73 -20.48
CA ASN A 1056 -8.78 38.62 -21.15
C ASN A 1056 -8.88 37.94 -22.52
N TRP A 1057 -9.54 36.79 -22.58
CA TRP A 1057 -9.76 36.06 -23.83
C TRP A 1057 -10.53 36.91 -24.86
N ARG A 1058 -11.59 37.58 -24.39
CA ARG A 1058 -12.42 38.44 -25.25
C ARG A 1058 -11.64 39.65 -25.77
N ALA A 1059 -10.84 40.29 -24.92
CA ALA A 1059 -10.00 41.43 -25.32
C ALA A 1059 -8.95 41.05 -26.35
N VAL A 1060 -8.24 39.92 -26.17
CA VAL A 1060 -7.21 39.48 -27.13
C VAL A 1060 -7.82 39.05 -28.47
N THR A 1061 -8.97 38.37 -28.45
CA THR A 1061 -9.69 38.03 -29.68
C THR A 1061 -10.14 39.28 -30.43
N LEU A 1062 -10.70 40.25 -29.69
CA LEU A 1062 -11.07 41.55 -30.26
C LEU A 1062 -9.86 42.30 -30.82
N LEU A 1063 -8.72 42.32 -30.12
CA LEU A 1063 -7.47 42.92 -30.58
C LEU A 1063 -7.03 42.37 -31.93
N LYS A 1064 -7.10 41.04 -32.13
CA LYS A 1064 -6.81 40.41 -33.43
C LYS A 1064 -7.74 40.92 -34.53
N LEU A 1065 -9.05 41.00 -34.24
CA LEU A 1065 -10.04 41.46 -35.21
C LEU A 1065 -9.82 42.92 -35.59
N VAL A 1066 -9.62 43.79 -34.61
CA VAL A 1066 -9.40 45.21 -34.91
C VAL A 1066 -8.03 45.45 -35.53
N THR A 1067 -7.00 44.66 -35.23
CA THR A 1067 -5.72 44.71 -35.95
C THR A 1067 -5.84 44.27 -37.41
N THR A 1068 -6.75 43.34 -37.73
CA THR A 1068 -6.96 42.88 -39.12
C THR A 1068 -7.82 43.87 -39.91
N HIS A 1069 -8.89 44.37 -39.28
CA HIS A 1069 -9.95 45.10 -39.99
C HIS A 1069 -9.96 46.60 -39.72
N HIS A 1070 -9.01 47.19 -38.97
CA HIS A 1070 -9.03 48.62 -38.61
C HIS A 1070 -9.12 49.58 -39.81
N ALA A 1071 -8.44 49.28 -40.92
CA ALA A 1071 -8.41 50.10 -42.12
C ALA A 1071 -9.71 50.04 -42.97
N TRP A 1072 -10.76 49.34 -42.51
CA TRP A 1072 -12.02 49.16 -43.26
C TRP A 1072 -12.63 50.46 -43.77
N TRP A 1073 -12.50 51.55 -43.01
CA TRP A 1073 -13.10 52.83 -43.31
C TRP A 1073 -12.40 53.57 -44.47
N GLN A 1074 -11.14 53.26 -44.78
CA GLN A 1074 -10.41 53.90 -45.89
C GLN A 1074 -11.06 53.60 -47.24
N LYS A 1075 -11.85 52.52 -47.31
CA LYS A 1075 -12.64 52.11 -48.48
C LYS A 1075 -13.99 52.83 -48.55
N VAL A 1076 -14.39 53.53 -47.48
CA VAL A 1076 -15.64 54.30 -47.37
C VAL A 1076 -15.40 55.73 -47.90
N GLY A 1077 -15.81 55.99 -49.15
CA GLY A 1077 -15.70 57.31 -49.77
C GLY A 1077 -14.89 57.38 -51.08
N VAL A 1078 -14.32 56.26 -51.55
CA VAL A 1078 -13.72 56.19 -52.88
C VAL A 1078 -14.82 56.14 -53.94
N VAL A 1079 -15.02 57.26 -54.62
CA VAL A 1079 -15.88 57.38 -55.79
C VAL A 1079 -15.45 56.38 -56.87
N LYS A 1080 -16.38 55.51 -57.26
CA LYS A 1080 -16.35 54.58 -58.41
C LYS A 1080 -15.20 53.57 -58.44
N GLN A 1081 -15.36 52.42 -57.79
CA GLN A 1081 -14.68 51.19 -58.20
C GLN A 1081 -15.64 50.04 -58.48
N LYS A 1082 -15.24 49.18 -59.42
CA LYS A 1082 -15.99 48.11 -60.10
C LYS A 1082 -16.33 46.86 -59.24
N ALA A 1083 -16.29 46.94 -57.91
CA ALA A 1083 -16.58 45.80 -57.05
C ALA A 1083 -18.09 45.71 -56.74
N PRO A 1084 -18.73 44.52 -56.79
CA PRO A 1084 -20.14 44.37 -56.49
C PRO A 1084 -20.43 44.50 -54.98
N GLY A 1085 -21.44 45.30 -54.61
CA GLY A 1085 -22.00 45.39 -53.25
C GLY A 1085 -21.73 46.72 -52.51
N SER A 1086 -22.53 47.00 -51.47
CA SER A 1086 -22.40 48.19 -50.61
C SER A 1086 -21.12 48.13 -49.73
N PRO A 1087 -20.56 49.26 -49.23
CA PRO A 1087 -19.43 49.22 -48.29
C PRO A 1087 -19.71 48.40 -47.02
N ALA A 1088 -20.95 48.47 -46.51
CA ALA A 1088 -21.42 47.63 -45.42
C ALA A 1088 -21.39 46.12 -45.76
N TYR A 1089 -21.78 45.73 -46.98
CA TYR A 1089 -21.68 44.36 -47.47
C TYR A 1089 -20.23 43.88 -47.55
N GLN A 1090 -19.32 44.73 -48.01
CA GLN A 1090 -17.89 44.40 -48.11
C GLN A 1090 -17.26 44.19 -46.74
N LEU A 1091 -17.53 45.08 -45.77
CA LEU A 1091 -17.06 44.93 -44.40
C LEU A 1091 -17.61 43.63 -43.77
N LEU A 1092 -18.92 43.39 -43.90
CA LEU A 1092 -19.53 42.18 -43.35
C LEU A 1092 -18.95 40.91 -43.99
N THR A 1093 -18.74 40.91 -45.32
CA THR A 1093 -18.16 39.76 -46.02
C THR A 1093 -16.71 39.51 -45.59
N ALA A 1094 -15.93 40.57 -45.39
CA ALA A 1094 -14.56 40.47 -44.87
C ALA A 1094 -14.53 39.88 -43.46
N LEU A 1095 -15.41 40.34 -42.56
CA LEU A 1095 -15.55 39.79 -41.21
C LEU A 1095 -15.99 38.32 -41.23
N LEU A 1096 -16.96 37.94 -42.07
CA LEU A 1096 -17.44 36.56 -42.12
C LEU A 1096 -16.47 35.58 -42.79
N SER A 1097 -15.48 36.10 -43.51
CA SER A 1097 -14.37 35.30 -44.07
C SER A 1097 -13.26 35.05 -43.04
N ASP A 1098 -13.33 35.70 -41.88
CA ASP A 1098 -12.36 35.60 -40.80
C ASP A 1098 -12.86 34.63 -39.70
N SER A 1099 -12.07 33.58 -39.43
CA SER A 1099 -12.43 32.57 -38.43
C SER A 1099 -12.50 33.15 -37.00
N ASP A 1100 -11.65 34.13 -36.67
CA ASP A 1100 -11.67 34.76 -35.35
C ASP A 1100 -12.97 35.55 -35.15
N ALA A 1101 -13.51 36.13 -36.23
CA ALA A 1101 -14.72 36.92 -36.17
C ALA A 1101 -15.94 36.02 -35.99
N LEU A 1102 -15.99 34.87 -36.68
CA LEU A 1102 -17.03 33.87 -36.47
C LEU A 1102 -17.03 33.33 -35.03
N GLY A 1103 -15.84 33.09 -34.46
CA GLY A 1103 -15.66 32.68 -33.08
C GLY A 1103 -16.10 33.75 -32.09
N PHE A 1104 -15.69 35.01 -32.29
CA PHE A 1104 -16.06 36.15 -31.45
C PHE A 1104 -17.57 36.42 -31.47
N LEU A 1105 -18.18 36.32 -32.65
CA LEU A 1105 -19.63 36.46 -32.84
C LEU A 1105 -20.43 35.26 -32.32
N GLY A 1106 -19.78 34.17 -31.89
CA GLY A 1106 -20.44 32.98 -31.39
C GLY A 1106 -21.37 32.33 -32.42
N VAL A 1107 -20.96 32.32 -33.69
CA VAL A 1107 -21.79 31.80 -34.79
C VAL A 1107 -22.07 30.32 -34.56
N ASN A 1108 -23.34 29.95 -34.44
CA ASN A 1108 -23.77 28.59 -34.15
C ASN A 1108 -24.94 28.16 -35.04
N ARG A 1109 -24.97 26.87 -35.39
CA ARG A 1109 -26.06 26.26 -36.14
C ARG A 1109 -27.12 25.70 -35.20
N TYR A 1110 -28.36 26.15 -35.34
CA TYR A 1110 -29.50 25.60 -34.63
C TYR A 1110 -30.67 25.45 -35.60
N GLN A 1111 -31.19 24.22 -35.73
CA GLN A 1111 -32.24 23.85 -36.70
C GLN A 1111 -31.90 24.28 -38.14
N ASP A 1112 -30.69 23.94 -38.60
CA ASP A 1112 -30.16 24.28 -39.93
C ASP A 1112 -30.06 25.77 -40.27
N VAL A 1113 -30.25 26.66 -39.28
CA VAL A 1113 -30.06 28.11 -39.43
C VAL A 1113 -28.82 28.56 -38.67
N LEU A 1114 -28.00 29.41 -39.29
CA LEU A 1114 -26.85 30.05 -38.64
C LEU A 1114 -27.28 31.32 -37.89
N TRP A 1115 -27.01 31.34 -36.59
CA TRP A 1115 -27.26 32.45 -35.68
C TRP A 1115 -25.95 33.06 -35.22
N PHE A 1116 -25.94 34.35 -34.92
CA PHE A 1116 -24.80 35.03 -34.29
C PHE A 1116 -25.25 35.80 -33.04
N ASN A 1117 -24.35 36.01 -32.09
CA ASN A 1117 -24.62 36.68 -30.83
C ASN A 1117 -24.79 38.19 -31.04
N LYS A 1118 -25.92 38.73 -30.56
CA LYS A 1118 -26.25 40.16 -30.66
C LYS A 1118 -25.20 41.03 -29.99
N GLU A 1119 -24.89 40.76 -28.72
CA GLU A 1119 -24.04 41.63 -27.91
C GLU A 1119 -22.62 41.67 -28.46
N ALA A 1120 -22.09 40.54 -28.95
CA ALA A 1120 -20.78 40.46 -29.59
C ALA A 1120 -20.75 41.23 -30.92
N PHE A 1121 -21.82 41.19 -31.71
CA PHE A 1121 -21.91 41.95 -32.96
C PHE A 1121 -21.95 43.46 -32.71
N GLU A 1122 -22.77 43.91 -31.75
CA GLU A 1122 -22.86 45.32 -31.35
C GLU A 1122 -21.52 45.84 -30.80
N ASP A 1123 -20.83 45.04 -29.99
CA ASP A 1123 -19.51 45.32 -29.43
C ASP A 1123 -18.44 45.45 -30.53
N LEU A 1124 -18.36 44.49 -31.46
CA LEU A 1124 -17.40 44.55 -32.57
C LEU A 1124 -17.62 45.78 -33.48
N MET A 1125 -18.87 46.09 -33.80
CA MET A 1125 -19.22 47.28 -34.59
C MET A 1125 -18.81 48.58 -33.90
N TRP A 1126 -19.00 48.64 -32.58
CA TRP A 1126 -18.58 49.79 -31.78
C TRP A 1126 -17.05 49.95 -31.80
N TRP A 1127 -16.30 48.87 -31.63
CA TRP A 1127 -14.84 48.89 -31.67
C TRP A 1127 -14.27 49.29 -33.03
N LEU A 1128 -14.82 48.76 -34.12
CA LEU A 1128 -14.43 49.16 -35.47
C LEU A 1128 -14.70 50.64 -35.74
N PHE A 1129 -15.78 51.18 -35.19
CA PHE A 1129 -16.10 52.61 -35.26
C PHE A 1129 -15.12 53.47 -34.44
N VAL A 1130 -14.82 53.06 -33.20
CA VAL A 1130 -13.91 53.78 -32.30
C VAL A 1130 -12.52 53.88 -32.93
N ILE A 1131 -11.99 52.76 -33.43
CA ILE A 1131 -10.65 52.73 -34.02
C ILE A 1131 -10.59 53.55 -35.31
N ALA A 1132 -11.58 53.42 -36.19
CA ALA A 1132 -11.70 54.28 -37.37
C ALA A 1132 -11.76 55.77 -36.98
N THR A 1133 -12.44 56.12 -35.88
CA THR A 1133 -12.51 57.50 -35.38
C THR A 1133 -11.14 58.02 -34.94
N VAL A 1134 -10.34 57.20 -34.24
CA VAL A 1134 -8.97 57.54 -33.84
C VAL A 1134 -8.09 57.78 -35.09
N GLU A 1135 -8.18 56.91 -36.08
CA GLU A 1135 -7.39 57.03 -37.31
C GLU A 1135 -7.78 58.23 -38.16
N ILE A 1136 -9.09 58.48 -38.32
CA ILE A 1136 -9.62 59.65 -39.02
C ILE A 1136 -9.22 60.94 -38.31
N SER A 1137 -9.11 60.97 -36.98
CA SER A 1137 -8.63 62.16 -36.28
C SER A 1137 -7.21 62.57 -36.67
N VAL A 1138 -6.36 61.61 -37.00
CA VAL A 1138 -4.99 61.87 -37.47
C VAL A 1138 -4.97 62.16 -38.97
N ALA A 1139 -5.62 61.33 -39.79
CA ALA A 1139 -5.67 61.51 -41.24
C ALA A 1139 -6.45 62.78 -41.67
N GLY A 1140 -7.50 63.12 -40.93
CA GLY A 1140 -8.38 64.25 -41.17
C GLY A 1140 -7.79 65.59 -40.70
N ALA A 1141 -6.85 65.59 -39.76
CA ALA A 1141 -6.08 66.79 -39.40
C ALA A 1141 -5.21 67.30 -40.58
N LEU A 1142 -4.88 66.42 -41.53
CA LEU A 1142 -4.14 66.74 -42.75
C LEU A 1142 -5.05 67.21 -43.91
N THR A 1143 -6.33 66.83 -43.92
CA THR A 1143 -7.27 67.03 -45.06
C THR A 1143 -8.45 67.97 -44.77
N GLY A 1144 -8.74 68.28 -43.50
CA GLY A 1144 -9.78 69.23 -43.08
C GLY A 1144 -11.22 68.71 -43.06
N ASP A 1145 -11.46 67.41 -43.32
CA ASP A 1145 -12.81 66.85 -43.52
C ASP A 1145 -13.26 65.80 -42.46
N ILE A 1146 -12.69 65.87 -41.24
CA ILE A 1146 -12.95 64.94 -40.12
C ILE A 1146 -14.45 64.68 -39.92
N GLY A 1147 -15.26 65.74 -39.89
CA GLY A 1147 -16.70 65.63 -39.63
C GLY A 1147 -17.47 64.83 -40.68
N LYS A 1148 -17.14 64.95 -41.97
CA LYS A 1148 -17.85 64.18 -43.01
C LYS A 1148 -17.46 62.70 -42.99
N LEU A 1149 -16.18 62.39 -42.79
CA LEU A 1149 -15.69 61.02 -42.76
C LEU A 1149 -16.27 60.24 -41.57
N ILE A 1150 -16.28 60.83 -40.37
CA ILE A 1150 -16.84 60.17 -39.18
C ILE A 1150 -18.35 59.93 -39.33
N LEU A 1151 -19.08 60.89 -39.91
CA LEU A 1151 -20.50 60.71 -40.16
C LEU A 1151 -20.76 59.58 -41.17
N ALA A 1152 -19.97 59.49 -42.24
CA ALA A 1152 -20.10 58.44 -43.24
C ALA A 1152 -19.84 57.04 -42.65
N ILE A 1153 -18.81 56.86 -41.81
CA ILE A 1153 -18.56 55.57 -41.17
C ILE A 1153 -19.64 55.21 -40.14
N HIS A 1154 -20.16 56.21 -39.41
CA HIS A 1154 -21.25 56.00 -38.45
C HIS A 1154 -22.53 55.56 -39.16
N GLU A 1155 -22.85 56.12 -40.32
CA GLU A 1155 -23.97 55.69 -41.15
C GLU A 1155 -23.81 54.24 -41.61
N GLN A 1156 -22.62 53.82 -42.04
CA GLN A 1156 -22.36 52.42 -42.43
C GLN A 1156 -22.55 51.45 -41.24
N ILE A 1157 -21.98 51.78 -40.07
CA ILE A 1157 -22.11 50.97 -38.85
C ILE A 1157 -23.57 50.89 -38.39
N THR A 1158 -24.27 52.01 -38.36
CA THR A 1158 -25.69 52.04 -37.95
C THR A 1158 -26.58 51.26 -38.92
N SER A 1159 -26.27 51.31 -40.23
CA SER A 1159 -26.96 50.51 -41.25
C SER A 1159 -26.77 49.01 -41.02
N LEU A 1160 -25.56 48.56 -40.67
CA LEU A 1160 -25.29 47.16 -40.32
C LEU A 1160 -26.04 46.72 -39.06
N LEU A 1161 -26.06 47.55 -38.01
CA LEU A 1161 -26.79 47.27 -36.78
C LEU A 1161 -28.30 47.16 -37.02
N ALA A 1162 -28.88 48.08 -37.82
CA ALA A 1162 -30.30 48.03 -38.19
C ALA A 1162 -30.63 46.79 -39.02
N SER A 1163 -29.73 46.40 -39.93
CA SER A 1163 -29.87 45.18 -40.74
C SER A 1163 -29.79 43.91 -39.90
N ALA A 1164 -28.90 43.86 -38.89
CA ALA A 1164 -28.78 42.75 -37.94
C ALA A 1164 -30.02 42.59 -37.07
N GLN A 1165 -30.61 43.71 -36.63
CA GLN A 1165 -31.88 43.68 -35.90
C GLN A 1165 -33.03 43.19 -36.79
N THR A 1166 -33.09 43.62 -38.04
CA THR A 1166 -34.12 43.21 -39.02
C THR A 1166 -33.95 41.75 -39.46
N SER A 1167 -32.72 41.23 -39.46
CA SER A 1167 -32.45 39.82 -39.75
C SER A 1167 -32.87 38.90 -38.60
N GLY A 1168 -33.12 39.45 -37.41
CA GLY A 1168 -33.32 38.68 -36.18
C GLY A 1168 -32.06 37.90 -35.79
N PHE A 1169 -30.87 38.44 -36.10
CA PHE A 1169 -29.56 37.82 -35.83
C PHE A 1169 -29.33 36.48 -36.55
N LYS A 1170 -30.03 36.27 -37.67
CA LYS A 1170 -29.77 35.17 -38.62
C LYS A 1170 -28.75 35.63 -39.64
N LEU A 1171 -27.68 34.85 -39.83
CA LEU A 1171 -26.53 35.25 -40.62
C LEU A 1171 -26.85 35.38 -42.12
N GLU A 1172 -27.56 34.39 -42.68
CA GLU A 1172 -27.96 34.38 -44.10
C GLU A 1172 -28.88 35.55 -44.44
N LYS A 1173 -29.87 35.83 -43.58
CA LYS A 1173 -30.79 36.96 -43.75
C LYS A 1173 -30.09 38.31 -43.56
N LEU A 1174 -29.08 38.40 -42.69
CA LEU A 1174 -28.26 39.60 -42.58
C LEU A 1174 -27.53 39.85 -43.91
N LEU A 1175 -26.83 38.85 -44.44
CA LEU A 1175 -26.12 38.96 -45.72
C LEU A 1175 -27.02 39.40 -46.87
N GLU A 1176 -28.26 38.89 -46.94
CA GLU A 1176 -29.25 39.33 -47.93
C GLU A 1176 -29.67 40.79 -47.79
N LEU A 1177 -29.79 41.30 -46.55
CA LEU A 1177 -30.22 42.67 -46.28
C LEU A 1177 -29.14 43.72 -46.58
N VAL A 1178 -27.86 43.34 -46.52
CA VAL A 1178 -26.75 44.28 -46.76
C VAL A 1178 -26.25 44.27 -48.21
N LYS A 1179 -26.54 43.19 -48.96
CA LYS A 1179 -26.17 43.00 -50.37
C LYS A 1179 -26.94 43.96 -51.29
#